data_AF-A0A7K4CA01-F1
#
_entry.id   AF-A0A7K4CA01-F1
#
_cell.length_a   1.000
_cell.length_b   1.000
_cell.length_c   1.000
_cell.angle_alpha   90.00
_cell.angle_beta   90.00
_cell.angle_gamma   90.00
#
_symmetry.space_group_name_H-M   'P 1'
#
loop_
_entity.id
_entity.type
_entity.pdbx_description
1 polymer ?
#
loop_
_entity_poly.entity_id
_entity_poly.type
_entity_poly.pdbx_seq_one_letter_code
_entity_poly.pdbx_strand_id
1 'polypeptide(L)'
;MKSVPEKQQDRTATAGSARQIRLREQLTKAVFFCTASFAVIVVAFILLFLLRDGYPIFAAEGILPFLLGPSWAPTAVEPQYGIFPLIAGTLLVTLGAMVFAVPLSIGCAIYIAELASPRVKSILKPAIELLAGIPSVVYGFFGLIVLTNFIRVTFDLPSGETWLAASVLLGIMALPTIISVSEDAITAVPREYREGSLAIGATRWQTISQVIVPAALSGIAAAIILGIGRAVGETMAVLMVAGNAAIIPEPIWNILSPVRTLTGTLGIEMGEVAVGSDHYSALFGVAVVLLVITLIINLSAVAILRHLHEGRTARPGKKPLIPSHISDGIITIVKAAFLVLLLILLLAATPWYVAVLIITLAGAWYYGRDRLSRGQIETISFGLIVASAIIVLAILIIILQDIIINGLPALSWEFLTQPPRDLGREGGIFPAIVGTLYLVTGAILIALPLGVGAAIYLVEYTREGRITRIIRTGVDLLNGTPSIVFGLFGFAFIVLYLNAGVSMIAGQITLALMVLPTIIRTTEESLKSIPQSLREGSLALGATQWQTISQVVIPPAVPGIVTGAILSIGRAAGETAPIMFTAVVFSQRFLPDSVYDPVMALPYHLFILATNVPGSATNKYGTALVLLLLVVGFYAVAILIRTHFQKKIRG
;
A
#
# COMPACT_ATOMS: atom_id res chain seq x y z
N MET A 1 -65.75 -11.71 45.59
CA MET A 1 -64.56 -10.83 45.62
C MET A 1 -63.50 -11.43 44.70
N LYS A 2 -62.97 -10.60 43.80
CA LYS A 2 -62.07 -10.95 42.68
C LYS A 2 -60.63 -11.07 43.18
N SER A 3 -59.92 -12.15 42.82
CA SER A 3 -58.47 -12.24 42.95
C SER A 3 -57.87 -13.16 41.88
N VAL A 4 -57.83 -12.65 40.64
CA VAL A 4 -56.81 -13.03 39.65
C VAL A 4 -56.41 -11.72 38.97
N PRO A 5 -55.22 -11.16 39.29
CA PRO A 5 -54.18 -11.09 38.26
C PRO A 5 -52.75 -11.02 38.84
N GLU A 6 -52.00 -12.12 38.88
CA GLU A 6 -50.55 -12.06 39.19
C GLU A 6 -49.71 -12.74 38.11
N LYS A 7 -50.18 -13.86 37.54
CA LYS A 7 -49.51 -14.54 36.41
C LYS A 7 -49.52 -13.78 35.07
N GLN A 8 -50.39 -12.78 34.90
CA GLN A 8 -50.45 -11.97 33.67
C GLN A 8 -49.52 -10.76 33.72
N GLN A 9 -49.18 -10.28 34.92
CA GLN A 9 -48.32 -9.12 35.14
C GLN A 9 -46.82 -9.47 35.05
N ASP A 10 -46.47 -10.71 35.40
CA ASP A 10 -45.09 -11.22 35.34
C ASP A 10 -44.69 -11.63 33.90
N ARG A 11 -45.65 -12.10 33.09
CA ARG A 11 -45.46 -12.39 31.66
C ARG A 11 -45.32 -11.13 30.80
N THR A 12 -45.97 -10.03 31.17
CA THR A 12 -45.83 -8.74 30.47
C THR A 12 -44.52 -8.03 30.81
N ALA A 13 -44.03 -8.16 32.06
CA ALA A 13 -42.72 -7.65 32.48
C ALA A 13 -41.54 -8.37 31.78
N THR A 14 -41.59 -9.70 31.68
CA THR A 14 -40.59 -10.51 30.95
C THR A 14 -40.67 -10.33 29.42
N ALA A 15 -41.86 -10.15 28.85
CA ALA A 15 -42.02 -9.81 27.43
C ALA A 15 -41.50 -8.40 27.09
N GLY A 16 -41.63 -7.45 28.03
CA GLY A 16 -41.07 -6.09 27.91
C GLY A 16 -39.55 -6.09 27.84
N SER A 17 -38.86 -6.84 28.71
CA SER A 17 -37.40 -6.95 28.69
C SER A 17 -36.90 -7.68 27.44
N ALA A 18 -37.57 -8.77 27.02
CA ALA A 18 -37.23 -9.50 25.80
C ALA A 18 -37.41 -8.66 24.53
N ARG A 19 -38.47 -7.82 24.47
CA ARG A 19 -38.68 -6.87 23.36
C ARG A 19 -37.62 -5.77 23.35
N GLN A 20 -37.23 -5.27 24.51
CA GLN A 20 -36.19 -4.24 24.63
C GLN A 20 -34.81 -4.79 24.24
N ILE A 21 -34.49 -6.03 24.59
CA ILE A 21 -33.27 -6.72 24.18
C ILE A 21 -33.23 -6.91 22.67
N ARG A 22 -34.32 -7.42 22.06
CA ARG A 22 -34.41 -7.59 20.59
C ARG A 22 -34.31 -6.26 19.84
N LEU A 23 -34.92 -5.19 20.36
CA LEU A 23 -34.84 -3.87 19.74
C LEU A 23 -33.41 -3.32 19.80
N ARG A 24 -32.72 -3.44 20.93
CA ARG A 24 -31.30 -3.06 21.07
C ARG A 24 -30.43 -3.83 20.10
N GLU A 25 -30.63 -5.14 19.99
CA GLU A 25 -29.88 -6.00 19.07
C GLU A 25 -30.12 -5.63 17.59
N GLN A 26 -31.36 -5.33 17.20
CA GLN A 26 -31.68 -4.85 15.86
C GLN A 26 -31.03 -3.48 15.58
N LEU A 27 -31.06 -2.55 16.54
CA LEU A 27 -30.42 -1.24 16.41
C LEU A 27 -28.90 -1.38 16.27
N THR A 28 -28.26 -2.19 17.11
CA THR A 28 -26.81 -2.48 17.02
C THR A 28 -26.44 -3.07 15.66
N LYS A 29 -27.22 -4.05 15.18
CA LYS A 29 -27.02 -4.64 13.86
C LYS A 29 -27.19 -3.62 12.73
N ALA A 30 -28.17 -2.72 12.84
CA ALA A 30 -28.41 -1.66 11.86
C ALA A 30 -27.25 -0.65 11.81
N VAL A 31 -26.76 -0.20 12.97
CA VAL A 31 -25.59 0.68 13.06
C VAL A 31 -24.38 0.04 12.38
N PHE A 32 -24.09 -1.22 12.70
CA PHE A 32 -22.96 -1.92 12.10
C PHE A 32 -23.13 -2.17 10.59
N PHE A 33 -24.35 -2.44 10.13
CA PHE A 33 -24.66 -2.52 8.70
C PHE A 33 -24.40 -1.19 7.98
N CYS A 34 -24.78 -0.06 8.58
CA CYS A 34 -24.50 1.27 8.03
C CYS A 34 -22.98 1.51 7.94
N THR A 35 -22.23 1.18 8.99
CA THR A 35 -20.75 1.31 8.96
C THR A 35 -20.11 0.41 7.90
N ALA A 36 -20.62 -0.80 7.70
CA ALA A 36 -20.12 -1.71 6.66
C ALA A 36 -20.46 -1.22 5.25
N SER A 37 -21.67 -0.70 5.06
CA SER A 37 -22.13 -0.16 3.77
C SER A 37 -21.42 1.16 3.41
N PHE A 38 -20.93 1.91 4.41
CA PHE A 38 -20.23 3.17 4.22
C PHE A 38 -19.03 3.05 3.27
N ALA A 39 -18.21 2.00 3.40
CA ALA A 39 -17.06 1.78 2.51
C ALA A 39 -17.48 1.65 1.04
N VAL A 40 -18.58 0.95 0.76
CA VAL A 40 -19.12 0.79 -0.61
C VAL A 40 -19.65 2.12 -1.14
N ILE A 41 -20.36 2.87 -0.31
CA ILE A 41 -20.88 4.20 -0.65
C ILE A 41 -19.73 5.15 -0.98
N VAL A 42 -18.67 5.15 -0.18
CA VAL A 42 -17.48 5.98 -0.42
C VAL A 42 -16.84 5.66 -1.77
N VAL A 43 -16.62 4.38 -2.11
CA VAL A 43 -16.08 3.99 -3.42
C VAL A 43 -16.98 4.47 -4.55
N ALA A 44 -18.30 4.30 -4.41
CA ALA A 44 -19.25 4.77 -5.40
C ALA A 44 -19.21 6.29 -5.58
N PHE A 45 -19.03 7.05 -4.49
CA PHE A 45 -18.91 8.50 -4.50
C PHE A 45 -17.59 8.96 -5.14
N ILE A 46 -16.47 8.32 -4.82
CA ILE A 46 -15.19 8.57 -5.46
C ILE A 46 -15.35 8.40 -6.99
N LEU A 47 -15.88 7.26 -7.42
CA LEU A 47 -16.12 7.00 -8.84
C LEU A 47 -17.04 8.03 -9.48
N LEU A 48 -18.14 8.38 -8.81
CA LEU A 48 -19.10 9.35 -9.32
C LEU A 48 -18.48 10.73 -9.51
N PHE A 49 -17.74 11.25 -8.52
CA PHE A 49 -17.12 12.57 -8.63
C PHE A 49 -16.01 12.60 -9.68
N LEU A 50 -15.18 11.56 -9.76
CA LEU A 50 -14.15 11.49 -10.80
C LEU A 50 -14.75 11.42 -12.20
N LEU A 51 -15.79 10.61 -12.40
CA LEU A 51 -16.47 10.50 -13.69
C LEU A 51 -17.22 11.77 -14.04
N ARG A 52 -17.88 12.41 -13.07
CA ARG A 52 -18.59 13.68 -13.27
C ARG A 52 -17.64 14.77 -13.74
N ASP A 53 -16.52 14.95 -13.04
CA ASP A 53 -15.59 16.05 -13.32
C ASP A 53 -14.67 15.74 -14.52
N GLY A 54 -14.44 14.46 -14.81
CA GLY A 54 -13.70 13.99 -15.98
C GLY A 54 -14.53 13.83 -17.26
N TYR A 55 -15.86 13.73 -17.18
CA TYR A 55 -16.71 13.57 -18.37
C TYR A 55 -16.55 14.68 -19.42
N PRO A 56 -16.43 15.97 -19.06
CA PRO A 56 -16.31 17.05 -20.03
C PRO A 56 -15.14 16.87 -21.01
N ILE A 57 -13.96 16.40 -20.54
CA ILE A 57 -12.82 16.21 -21.44
C ILE A 57 -13.06 15.06 -22.44
N PHE A 58 -13.75 13.99 -22.01
CA PHE A 58 -14.08 12.89 -22.91
C PHE A 58 -15.12 13.28 -23.95
N ALA A 59 -15.99 14.25 -23.63
CA ALA A 59 -16.93 14.83 -24.58
C ALA A 59 -16.26 15.80 -25.56
N ALA A 60 -15.26 16.56 -25.12
CA ALA A 60 -14.53 17.53 -25.94
C ALA A 60 -13.52 16.85 -26.90
N GLU A 61 -12.65 16.00 -26.38
CA GLU A 61 -11.54 15.37 -27.13
C GLU A 61 -11.88 13.98 -27.68
N GLY A 62 -12.87 13.31 -27.08
CA GLY A 62 -13.13 11.89 -27.30
C GLY A 62 -12.21 10.98 -26.46
N ILE A 63 -12.72 9.79 -26.13
CA ILE A 63 -11.99 8.83 -25.27
C ILE A 63 -10.70 8.33 -25.94
N LEU A 64 -10.75 7.97 -27.23
CA LEU A 64 -9.60 7.38 -27.90
C LEU A 64 -8.46 8.38 -28.14
N PRO A 65 -8.72 9.61 -28.64
CA PRO A 65 -7.68 10.64 -28.76
C PRO A 65 -7.10 11.04 -27.40
N PHE A 66 -7.92 11.11 -26.34
CA PHE A 66 -7.42 11.35 -24.99
C PHE A 66 -6.47 10.23 -24.54
N LEU A 67 -6.85 8.96 -24.70
CA LEU A 67 -6.05 7.81 -24.23
C LEU A 67 -4.78 7.55 -25.05
N LEU A 68 -4.86 7.66 -26.37
CA LEU A 68 -3.78 7.30 -27.31
C LEU A 68 -3.05 8.51 -27.88
N GLY A 69 -3.47 9.73 -27.52
CA GLY A 69 -2.84 10.96 -27.98
C GLY A 69 -1.37 11.01 -27.55
N PRO A 70 -0.44 11.37 -28.47
CA PRO A 70 1.00 11.23 -28.24
C PRO A 70 1.60 12.33 -27.37
N SER A 71 0.84 13.37 -27.02
CA SER A 71 1.35 14.59 -26.39
C SER A 71 0.43 15.10 -25.28
N TRP A 72 1.05 15.35 -24.12
CA TRP A 72 0.43 16.04 -22.99
C TRP A 72 1.02 17.45 -22.91
N ALA A 73 0.28 18.43 -23.42
CA ALA A 73 0.66 19.84 -23.41
C ALA A 73 -0.57 20.73 -23.18
N PRO A 74 -1.18 20.68 -21.98
CA PRO A 74 -2.42 21.40 -21.68
C PRO A 74 -2.24 22.94 -21.64
N THR A 75 -1.01 23.42 -21.49
CA THR A 75 -0.64 24.85 -21.43
C THR A 75 -0.10 25.39 -22.76
N ALA A 76 -0.07 24.57 -23.81
CA ALA A 76 0.33 25.02 -25.15
C ALA A 76 -0.72 25.97 -25.75
N VAL A 77 -0.32 26.73 -26.80
CA VAL A 77 -1.22 27.64 -27.53
C VAL A 77 -2.45 26.90 -28.05
N GLU A 78 -2.24 25.69 -28.56
CA GLU A 78 -3.29 24.71 -28.83
C GLU A 78 -3.17 23.62 -27.76
N PRO A 79 -4.09 23.57 -26.77
CA PRO A 79 -4.03 22.58 -25.70
C PRO A 79 -4.10 21.15 -26.25
N GLN A 80 -3.21 20.29 -25.77
CA GLN A 80 -3.18 18.88 -26.13
C GLN A 80 -3.31 18.01 -24.87
N TYR A 81 -4.32 17.13 -24.87
CA TYR A 81 -4.68 16.32 -23.71
C TYR A 81 -4.41 14.82 -23.90
N GLY A 82 -3.50 14.46 -24.80
CA GLY A 82 -3.10 13.07 -25.04
C GLY A 82 -2.31 12.49 -23.86
N ILE A 83 -2.87 11.50 -23.17
CA ILE A 83 -2.26 10.94 -21.95
C ILE A 83 -1.40 9.68 -22.19
N PHE A 84 -1.20 9.28 -23.45
CA PHE A 84 -0.42 8.07 -23.75
C PHE A 84 1.01 8.10 -23.19
N PRO A 85 1.77 9.22 -23.24
CA PRO A 85 3.08 9.32 -22.59
C PRO A 85 3.02 9.07 -21.08
N LEU A 86 1.94 9.50 -20.42
CA LEU A 86 1.75 9.33 -18.98
C LEU A 86 1.44 7.88 -18.62
N ILE A 87 0.61 7.20 -19.42
CA ILE A 87 0.32 5.77 -19.29
C ILE A 87 1.62 4.97 -19.50
N ALA A 88 2.35 5.27 -20.59
CA ALA A 88 3.61 4.63 -20.91
C ALA A 88 4.63 4.81 -19.78
N GLY A 89 4.84 6.04 -19.28
CA GLY A 89 5.73 6.32 -18.16
C GLY A 89 5.35 5.55 -16.89
N THR A 90 4.05 5.49 -16.56
CA THR A 90 3.56 4.73 -15.39
C THR A 90 3.83 3.24 -15.51
N LEU A 91 3.57 2.65 -16.69
CA LEU A 91 3.79 1.23 -16.93
C LEU A 91 5.29 0.89 -16.97
N LEU A 92 6.11 1.71 -17.64
CA LEU A 92 7.56 1.51 -17.72
C LEU A 92 8.19 1.50 -16.32
N VAL A 93 7.89 2.52 -15.50
CA VAL A 93 8.39 2.62 -14.13
C VAL A 93 7.91 1.44 -13.27
N THR A 94 6.64 1.06 -13.37
CA THR A 94 6.09 -0.07 -12.60
C THR A 94 6.73 -1.41 -13.00
N LEU A 95 6.87 -1.66 -14.30
CA LEU A 95 7.47 -2.88 -14.82
C LEU A 95 8.97 -2.97 -14.47
N GLY A 96 9.68 -1.85 -14.58
CA GLY A 96 11.08 -1.73 -14.14
C GLY A 96 11.23 -2.02 -12.65
N ALA A 97 10.33 -1.48 -11.82
CA ALA A 97 10.31 -1.74 -10.38
C ALA A 97 10.12 -3.22 -10.04
N MET A 98 9.23 -3.91 -10.75
CA MET A 98 8.96 -5.34 -10.50
C MET A 98 10.12 -6.24 -10.90
N VAL A 99 10.85 -5.89 -11.94
CA VAL A 99 12.06 -6.63 -12.36
C VAL A 99 13.12 -6.66 -11.25
N PHE A 100 13.25 -5.57 -10.50
CA PHE A 100 14.13 -5.52 -9.33
C PHE A 100 13.49 -6.14 -8.08
N ALA A 101 12.25 -5.78 -7.76
CA ALA A 101 11.62 -6.12 -6.50
C ALA A 101 11.28 -7.62 -6.38
N VAL A 102 10.67 -8.22 -7.41
CA VAL A 102 10.17 -9.60 -7.36
C VAL A 102 11.27 -10.62 -7.02
N PRO A 103 12.42 -10.68 -7.73
CA PRO A 103 13.44 -11.69 -7.42
C PRO A 103 14.07 -11.49 -6.03
N LEU A 104 14.34 -10.25 -5.63
CA LEU A 104 14.89 -9.95 -4.30
C LEU A 104 13.90 -10.30 -3.19
N SER A 105 12.63 -9.96 -3.38
CA SER A 105 11.58 -10.24 -2.41
C SER A 105 11.31 -11.73 -2.24
N ILE A 106 11.20 -12.49 -3.34
CA ILE A 106 10.98 -13.95 -3.26
C ILE A 106 12.20 -14.62 -2.63
N GLY A 107 13.41 -14.24 -3.01
CA GLY A 107 14.64 -14.76 -2.39
C GLY A 107 14.66 -14.50 -0.89
N CYS A 108 14.41 -13.25 -0.46
CA CYS A 108 14.36 -12.90 0.95
C CYS A 108 13.22 -13.62 1.70
N ALA A 109 12.04 -13.76 1.10
CA ALA A 109 10.91 -14.50 1.68
C ALA A 109 11.23 -15.98 1.89
N ILE A 110 11.88 -16.63 0.92
CA ILE A 110 12.36 -18.02 1.04
C ILE A 110 13.42 -18.12 2.13
N TYR A 111 14.37 -17.16 2.19
CA TYR A 111 15.38 -17.13 3.25
C TYR A 111 14.73 -17.11 4.63
N ILE A 112 13.80 -16.17 4.83
CA ILE A 112 13.13 -16.03 6.11
C ILE A 112 12.33 -17.28 6.40
N ALA A 113 11.47 -17.76 5.49
CA ALA A 113 10.61 -18.90 5.78
C ALA A 113 11.41 -20.20 6.10
N GLU A 114 12.38 -20.56 5.25
CA GLU A 114 12.96 -21.91 5.21
C GLU A 114 14.40 -22.01 5.73
N LEU A 115 15.20 -20.94 5.66
CA LEU A 115 16.65 -21.00 5.94
C LEU A 115 17.05 -20.26 7.23
N ALA A 116 16.34 -19.20 7.59
CA ALA A 116 16.69 -18.33 8.69
C ALA A 116 16.48 -19.01 10.05
N SER A 117 17.51 -18.94 10.91
CA SER A 117 17.39 -19.36 12.31
C SER A 117 16.40 -18.46 13.09
N PRO A 118 15.82 -18.92 14.22
CA PRO A 118 14.88 -18.12 14.99
C PRO A 118 15.41 -16.74 15.41
N ARG A 119 16.71 -16.63 15.68
CA ARG A 119 17.37 -15.35 16.02
C ARG A 119 17.43 -14.40 14.82
N VAL A 120 17.76 -14.92 13.64
CA VAL A 120 17.80 -14.12 12.41
C VAL A 120 16.39 -13.68 12.02
N LYS A 121 15.39 -14.58 12.15
CA LYS A 121 13.97 -14.25 11.95
C LYS A 121 13.51 -13.10 12.85
N SER A 122 13.91 -13.09 14.12
CA SER A 122 13.56 -12.02 15.07
C SER A 122 14.17 -10.65 14.74
N ILE A 123 15.15 -10.58 13.84
CA ILE A 123 15.78 -9.32 13.39
C ILE A 123 15.23 -8.93 12.00
N LEU A 124 15.21 -9.87 11.05
CA LEU A 124 14.79 -9.59 9.67
C LEU A 124 13.32 -9.20 9.56
N LYS A 125 12.41 -9.86 10.29
CA LYS A 125 10.97 -9.52 10.21
C LYS A 125 10.72 -8.08 10.66
N PRO A 126 11.16 -7.62 11.85
CA PRO A 126 11.04 -6.22 12.23
C PRO A 126 11.75 -5.25 11.28
N ALA A 127 12.90 -5.63 10.71
CA ALA A 127 13.59 -4.77 9.74
C ALA A 127 12.77 -4.56 8.45
N ILE A 128 12.09 -5.61 7.96
CA ILE A 128 11.21 -5.51 6.79
C ILE A 128 9.94 -4.71 7.12
N GLU A 129 9.37 -4.91 8.31
CA GLU A 129 8.25 -4.09 8.81
C GLU A 129 8.66 -2.62 8.94
N LEU A 130 9.88 -2.34 9.40
CA LEU A 130 10.43 -1.00 9.48
C LEU A 130 10.57 -0.37 8.08
N LEU A 131 11.06 -1.15 7.10
CA LEU A 131 11.12 -0.71 5.69
C LEU A 131 9.71 -0.37 5.17
N ALA A 132 8.68 -1.15 5.52
CA ALA A 132 7.28 -0.81 5.18
C ALA A 132 6.77 0.47 5.87
N GLY A 133 7.34 0.80 7.03
CA GLY A 133 6.97 1.97 7.83
C GLY A 133 7.60 3.27 7.38
N ILE A 134 8.61 3.26 6.49
CA ILE A 134 9.22 4.50 5.97
C ILE A 134 8.20 5.23 5.07
N PRO A 135 7.89 6.52 5.33
CA PRO A 135 6.98 7.30 4.50
C PRO A 135 7.45 7.44 3.04
N SER A 136 6.52 7.48 2.08
CA SER A 136 6.86 7.54 0.65
C SER A 136 7.63 8.80 0.27
N VAL A 137 7.35 9.94 0.90
CA VAL A 137 8.12 11.17 0.69
C VAL A 137 9.55 11.08 1.24
N VAL A 138 9.79 10.26 2.28
CA VAL A 138 11.14 10.02 2.81
C VAL A 138 11.93 9.15 1.82
N TYR A 139 11.28 8.15 1.21
CA TYR A 139 11.84 7.43 0.07
C TYR A 139 12.14 8.36 -1.11
N GLY A 140 11.18 9.21 -1.50
CA GLY A 140 11.36 10.21 -2.56
C GLY A 140 12.53 11.15 -2.30
N PHE A 141 12.66 11.63 -1.06
CA PHE A 141 13.77 12.47 -0.63
C PHE A 141 15.12 11.75 -0.71
N PHE A 142 15.21 10.54 -0.15
CA PHE A 142 16.43 9.71 -0.27
C PHE A 142 16.77 9.46 -1.75
N GLY A 143 15.79 9.11 -2.57
CA GLY A 143 15.98 8.87 -3.99
C GLY A 143 16.49 10.11 -4.72
N LEU A 144 15.91 11.28 -4.44
CA LEU A 144 16.28 12.56 -5.07
C LEU A 144 17.69 13.04 -4.69
N ILE A 145 18.19 12.71 -3.50
CA ILE A 145 19.52 13.18 -3.07
C ILE A 145 20.62 12.13 -3.33
N VAL A 146 20.33 10.86 -3.07
CA VAL A 146 21.32 9.78 -3.13
C VAL A 146 21.27 9.07 -4.49
N LEU A 147 20.09 8.55 -4.87
CA LEU A 147 19.96 7.68 -6.03
C LEU A 147 20.12 8.45 -7.35
N THR A 148 19.44 9.58 -7.51
CA THR A 148 19.59 10.41 -8.71
C THR A 148 21.02 10.96 -8.80
N ASN A 149 21.62 11.40 -7.70
CA ASN A 149 23.02 11.86 -7.73
C ASN A 149 23.98 10.73 -8.12
N PHE A 150 23.77 9.51 -7.60
CA PHE A 150 24.53 8.34 -8.01
C PHE A 150 24.39 8.07 -9.52
N ILE A 151 23.17 8.10 -10.06
CA ILE A 151 22.92 7.91 -11.50
C ILE A 151 23.57 9.03 -12.32
N ARG A 152 23.42 10.29 -11.88
CA ARG A 152 23.98 11.48 -12.52
C ARG A 152 25.50 11.35 -12.68
N VAL A 153 26.20 11.00 -11.60
CA VAL A 153 27.67 10.88 -11.58
C VAL A 153 28.13 9.64 -12.33
N THR A 154 27.43 8.51 -12.20
CA THR A 154 27.85 7.22 -12.80
C THR A 154 27.66 7.21 -14.32
N PHE A 155 26.60 7.83 -14.82
CA PHE A 155 26.24 7.82 -16.24
C PHE A 155 26.49 9.17 -16.94
N ASP A 156 27.15 10.11 -16.27
CA ASP A 156 27.48 11.45 -16.80
C ASP A 156 26.26 12.18 -17.41
N LEU A 157 25.17 12.24 -16.63
CA LEU A 157 23.92 12.86 -17.06
C LEU A 157 23.77 14.29 -16.51
N PRO A 158 23.02 15.18 -17.17
CA PRO A 158 22.72 16.52 -16.63
C PRO A 158 21.97 16.47 -15.28
N SER A 159 21.01 15.55 -15.18
CA SER A 159 20.31 15.18 -13.95
C SER A 159 20.23 13.67 -13.85
N GLY A 160 20.05 13.15 -12.64
CA GLY A 160 19.82 11.71 -12.44
C GLY A 160 18.36 11.32 -12.35
N GLU A 161 17.45 12.25 -12.64
CA GLU A 161 16.02 12.05 -12.56
C GLU A 161 15.54 11.31 -13.81
N THR A 162 15.33 10.01 -13.66
CA THR A 162 15.14 9.06 -14.78
C THR A 162 14.10 8.02 -14.42
N TRP A 163 13.54 7.33 -15.42
CA TRP A 163 12.64 6.23 -15.11
C TRP A 163 13.33 5.03 -14.48
N LEU A 164 14.65 4.86 -14.65
CA LEU A 164 15.45 3.94 -13.83
C LEU A 164 15.42 4.32 -12.36
N ALA A 165 15.69 5.59 -12.02
CA ALA A 165 15.69 6.07 -10.64
C ALA A 165 14.34 5.81 -9.97
N ALA A 166 13.25 6.14 -10.69
CA ALA A 166 11.89 5.86 -10.23
C ALA A 166 11.62 4.36 -10.08
N SER A 167 12.06 3.53 -11.03
CA SER A 167 11.88 2.08 -10.99
C SER A 167 12.58 1.45 -9.78
N VAL A 168 13.85 1.80 -9.54
CA VAL A 168 14.62 1.28 -8.39
C VAL A 168 13.97 1.70 -7.08
N LEU A 169 13.59 2.98 -6.95
CA LEU A 169 12.99 3.49 -5.73
C LEU A 169 11.64 2.83 -5.45
N LEU A 170 10.75 2.74 -6.44
CA LEU A 170 9.49 2.01 -6.31
C LEU A 170 9.70 0.53 -6.03
N GLY A 171 10.71 -0.07 -6.64
CA GLY A 171 11.09 -1.45 -6.39
C GLY A 171 11.42 -1.68 -4.92
N ILE A 172 12.25 -0.80 -4.33
CA ILE A 172 12.58 -0.80 -2.90
C ILE A 172 11.31 -0.69 -2.04
N MET A 173 10.39 0.20 -2.40
CA MET A 173 9.13 0.40 -1.67
C MET A 173 8.17 -0.79 -1.78
N ALA A 174 8.23 -1.56 -2.87
CA ALA A 174 7.45 -2.78 -3.05
C ALA A 174 8.05 -3.98 -2.28
N LEU A 175 9.34 -3.95 -1.94
CA LEU A 175 10.04 -5.07 -1.27
C LEU A 175 9.31 -5.55 -0.01
N PRO A 176 8.94 -4.69 0.96
CA PRO A 176 8.34 -5.17 2.21
C PRO A 176 7.00 -5.86 2.01
N THR A 177 6.19 -5.33 1.09
CA THR A 177 4.87 -5.88 0.78
C THR A 177 5.01 -7.27 0.16
N ILE A 178 5.89 -7.42 -0.83
CA ILE A 178 6.08 -8.71 -1.50
C ILE A 178 6.75 -9.72 -0.54
N ILE A 179 7.74 -9.30 0.25
CA ILE A 179 8.45 -10.20 1.18
C ILE A 179 7.51 -10.73 2.26
N SER A 180 6.78 -9.86 2.95
CA SER A 180 5.95 -10.26 4.10
C SER A 180 4.85 -11.24 3.65
N VAL A 181 4.12 -10.90 2.58
CA VAL A 181 3.02 -11.73 2.11
C VAL A 181 3.51 -13.05 1.49
N SER A 182 4.66 -13.03 0.80
CA SER A 182 5.26 -14.26 0.26
C SER A 182 5.79 -15.17 1.38
N GLU A 183 6.37 -14.61 2.44
CA GLU A 183 6.90 -15.37 3.58
C GLU A 183 5.79 -16.05 4.37
N ASP A 184 4.67 -15.36 4.59
CA ASP A 184 3.47 -15.94 5.21
C ASP A 184 2.91 -17.09 4.34
N ALA A 185 2.86 -16.90 3.03
CA ALA A 185 2.39 -17.93 2.09
C ALA A 185 3.28 -19.18 2.10
N ILE A 186 4.61 -19.01 2.14
CA ILE A 186 5.58 -20.12 2.20
C ILE A 186 5.48 -20.83 3.56
N THR A 187 5.38 -20.07 4.65
CA THR A 187 5.30 -20.63 6.01
C THR A 187 4.00 -21.39 6.24
N ALA A 188 2.90 -20.98 5.59
CA ALA A 188 1.60 -21.64 5.67
C ALA A 188 1.56 -23.02 4.99
N VAL A 189 2.56 -23.36 4.16
CA VAL A 189 2.65 -24.69 3.54
C VAL A 189 2.76 -25.77 4.64
N PRO A 190 1.95 -26.83 4.62
CA PRO A 190 1.97 -27.88 5.64
C PRO A 190 3.35 -28.55 5.79
N ARG A 191 3.71 -28.96 7.01
CA ARG A 191 5.04 -29.53 7.31
C ARG A 191 5.25 -30.89 6.65
N GLU A 192 4.17 -31.63 6.47
CA GLU A 192 4.11 -32.97 5.87
C GLU A 192 4.67 -32.97 4.44
N TYR A 193 4.52 -31.87 3.68
CA TYR A 193 5.11 -31.75 2.35
C TYR A 193 6.64 -31.68 2.40
N ARG A 194 7.21 -31.03 3.42
CA ARG A 194 8.67 -30.96 3.60
C ARG A 194 9.22 -32.30 4.03
N GLU A 195 8.60 -32.90 5.05
CA GLU A 195 9.00 -34.20 5.60
C GLU A 195 8.86 -35.31 4.56
N GLY A 196 7.77 -35.33 3.79
CA GLY A 196 7.57 -36.30 2.71
C GLY A 196 8.58 -36.17 1.57
N SER A 197 8.93 -34.94 1.18
CA SER A 197 9.94 -34.69 0.15
C SER A 197 11.34 -35.13 0.60
N LEU A 198 11.72 -34.81 1.83
CA LEU A 198 13.02 -35.20 2.39
C LEU A 198 13.10 -36.72 2.61
N ALA A 199 12.01 -37.37 3.01
CA ALA A 199 11.95 -38.82 3.24
C ALA A 199 12.22 -39.64 1.97
N ILE A 200 11.90 -39.14 0.78
CA ILE A 200 12.20 -39.79 -0.50
C ILE A 200 13.61 -39.45 -1.04
N GLY A 201 14.47 -38.81 -0.22
CA GLY A 201 15.85 -38.49 -0.56
C GLY A 201 16.04 -37.21 -1.38
N ALA A 202 15.04 -36.31 -1.41
CA ALA A 202 15.20 -35.00 -2.02
C ALA A 202 16.16 -34.12 -1.19
N THR A 203 16.93 -33.28 -1.87
CA THR A 203 17.74 -32.24 -1.23
C THR A 203 16.87 -31.10 -0.69
N ARG A 204 17.39 -30.30 0.26
CA ARG A 204 16.64 -29.15 0.80
C ARG A 204 16.25 -28.16 -0.30
N TRP A 205 17.15 -27.92 -1.26
CA TRP A 205 16.85 -27.07 -2.41
C TRP A 205 15.74 -27.66 -3.30
N GLN A 206 15.74 -28.96 -3.56
CA GLN A 206 14.66 -29.61 -4.32
C GLN A 206 13.32 -29.51 -3.57
N THR A 207 13.31 -29.74 -2.26
CA THR A 207 12.11 -29.55 -1.44
C THR A 207 11.60 -28.11 -1.57
N ILE A 208 12.46 -27.11 -1.41
CA ILE A 208 12.07 -25.70 -1.54
C ILE A 208 11.56 -25.38 -2.95
N SER A 209 12.35 -25.67 -3.98
CA SER A 209 12.08 -25.24 -5.36
C SER A 209 11.00 -26.04 -6.09
N GLN A 210 10.82 -27.32 -5.75
CA GLN A 210 9.90 -28.23 -6.46
C GLN A 210 8.64 -28.56 -5.66
N VAL A 211 8.64 -28.37 -4.34
CA VAL A 211 7.49 -28.69 -3.49
C VAL A 211 6.93 -27.43 -2.81
N ILE A 212 7.75 -26.72 -2.03
CA ILE A 212 7.27 -25.62 -1.19
C ILE A 212 6.88 -24.39 -2.04
N VAL A 213 7.79 -23.89 -2.88
CA VAL A 213 7.53 -22.71 -3.72
C VAL A 213 6.34 -22.93 -4.67
N PRO A 214 6.23 -24.08 -5.38
CA PRO A 214 5.03 -24.39 -6.15
C PRO A 214 3.76 -24.49 -5.30
N ALA A 215 3.83 -25.06 -4.10
CA ALA A 215 2.70 -25.10 -3.18
C ALA A 215 2.27 -23.69 -2.73
N ALA A 216 3.21 -22.77 -2.51
CA ALA A 216 2.96 -21.39 -2.09
C ALA A 216 2.64 -20.42 -3.24
N LEU A 217 2.66 -20.87 -4.51
CA LEU A 217 2.60 -20.01 -5.69
C LEU A 217 1.38 -19.06 -5.71
N SER A 218 0.22 -19.49 -5.22
CA SER A 218 -0.96 -18.62 -5.14
C SER A 218 -0.74 -17.43 -4.20
N GLY A 219 -0.16 -17.65 -3.03
CA GLY A 219 0.16 -16.57 -2.11
C GLY A 219 1.31 -15.68 -2.61
N ILE A 220 2.33 -16.26 -3.24
CA ILE A 220 3.42 -15.50 -3.86
C ILE A 220 2.88 -14.62 -5.00
N ALA A 221 1.99 -15.16 -5.85
CA ALA A 221 1.34 -14.38 -6.90
C ALA A 221 0.48 -13.25 -6.31
N ALA A 222 -0.26 -13.49 -5.22
CA ALA A 222 -0.98 -12.44 -4.50
C ALA A 222 -0.05 -11.31 -4.04
N ALA A 223 1.10 -11.68 -3.46
CA ALA A 223 2.10 -10.76 -2.95
C ALA A 223 2.66 -9.86 -4.05
N ILE A 224 3.01 -10.44 -5.20
CA ILE A 224 3.51 -9.70 -6.37
C ILE A 224 2.45 -8.73 -6.88
N ILE A 225 1.20 -9.17 -7.03
CA ILE A 225 0.14 -8.30 -7.56
C ILE A 225 -0.18 -7.17 -6.59
N LEU A 226 -0.15 -7.42 -5.27
CA LEU A 226 -0.27 -6.37 -4.26
C LEU A 226 0.89 -5.36 -4.35
N GLY A 227 2.11 -5.83 -4.61
CA GLY A 227 3.27 -5.00 -4.90
C GLY A 227 3.10 -4.12 -6.15
N ILE A 228 2.58 -4.69 -7.24
CA ILE A 228 2.25 -3.96 -8.47
C ILE A 228 1.20 -2.88 -8.19
N GLY A 229 0.11 -3.23 -7.49
CA GLY A 229 -0.96 -2.30 -7.15
C GLY A 229 -0.46 -1.09 -6.35
N ARG A 230 0.46 -1.31 -5.41
CA ARG A 230 1.15 -0.23 -4.69
C ARG A 230 2.03 0.62 -5.60
N ALA A 231 2.84 -0.01 -6.47
CA ALA A 231 3.77 0.70 -7.35
C ALA A 231 3.05 1.61 -8.36
N VAL A 232 1.95 1.14 -8.97
CA VAL A 232 1.16 1.95 -9.93
C VAL A 232 0.53 3.18 -9.28
N GLY A 233 0.10 3.05 -8.02
CA GLY A 233 -0.54 4.12 -7.27
C GLY A 233 0.42 5.06 -6.54
N GLU A 234 1.73 4.81 -6.58
CA GLU A 234 2.70 5.60 -5.84
C GLU A 234 2.92 6.97 -6.50
N THR A 235 2.87 8.02 -5.68
CA THR A 235 2.80 9.40 -6.18
C THR A 235 4.03 10.18 -5.77
N MET A 236 4.31 10.30 -4.47
CA MET A 236 5.33 11.23 -3.96
C MET A 236 6.75 10.78 -4.30
N ALA A 237 7.03 9.49 -4.14
CA ALA A 237 8.35 8.96 -4.44
C ALA A 237 8.72 9.16 -5.91
N VAL A 238 7.78 8.84 -6.81
CA VAL A 238 7.96 8.95 -8.27
C VAL A 238 8.09 10.40 -8.71
N LEU A 239 7.22 11.25 -8.20
CA LEU A 239 7.20 12.68 -8.48
C LEU A 239 8.56 13.35 -8.20
N MET A 240 9.30 12.86 -7.20
CA MET A 240 10.58 13.44 -6.83
C MET A 240 11.76 12.96 -7.67
N VAL A 241 11.65 11.83 -8.39
CA VAL A 241 12.83 11.19 -9.02
C VAL A 241 12.68 10.85 -10.49
N ALA A 242 11.48 10.92 -11.06
CA ALA A 242 11.21 10.50 -12.44
C ALA A 242 11.58 11.55 -13.52
N GLY A 243 11.83 12.79 -13.11
CA GLY A 243 12.14 13.92 -14.02
C GLY A 243 10.90 14.62 -14.58
N ASN A 244 9.74 13.99 -14.51
CA ASN A 244 8.42 14.55 -14.82
C ASN A 244 8.27 15.16 -16.23
N ALA A 245 9.06 14.70 -17.19
CA ALA A 245 8.90 15.08 -18.60
C ALA A 245 7.81 14.22 -19.25
N ALA A 246 6.77 14.86 -19.81
CA ALA A 246 5.66 14.17 -20.45
C ALA A 246 6.01 13.71 -21.88
N ILE A 247 7.07 12.90 -21.99
CA ILE A 247 7.60 12.38 -23.25
C ILE A 247 7.61 10.85 -23.22
N ILE A 248 7.61 10.24 -24.41
CA ILE A 248 7.89 8.81 -24.56
C ILE A 248 9.39 8.68 -24.82
N PRO A 249 10.13 7.86 -24.05
CA PRO A 249 11.54 7.65 -24.30
C PRO A 249 11.78 7.12 -25.72
N GLU A 250 12.77 7.68 -26.41
CA GLU A 250 13.22 7.22 -27.72
C GLU A 250 14.69 6.79 -27.64
N PRO A 251 15.01 5.50 -27.83
CA PRO A 251 14.09 4.37 -27.91
C PRO A 251 13.39 4.09 -26.56
N ILE A 252 12.27 3.34 -26.57
CA ILE A 252 11.44 3.11 -25.38
C ILE A 252 12.17 2.44 -24.21
N TRP A 253 13.25 1.71 -24.51
CA TRP A 253 14.11 1.07 -23.53
C TRP A 253 15.23 1.97 -23.00
N ASN A 254 15.28 3.25 -23.36
CA ASN A 254 16.25 4.19 -22.80
C ASN A 254 15.88 4.51 -21.34
N ILE A 255 16.40 3.70 -20.40
CA ILE A 255 16.07 3.82 -18.98
C ILE A 255 16.56 5.08 -18.28
N LEU A 256 17.48 5.79 -18.94
CA LEU A 256 18.06 7.04 -18.46
C LEU A 256 17.26 8.26 -18.92
N SER A 257 16.17 8.07 -19.67
CA SER A 257 15.25 9.16 -20.03
C SER A 257 14.42 9.58 -18.81
N PRO A 258 14.09 10.87 -18.65
CA PRO A 258 13.00 11.27 -17.75
C PRO A 258 11.66 10.79 -18.30
N VAL A 259 10.71 10.56 -17.41
CA VAL A 259 9.30 10.24 -17.75
C VAL A 259 8.36 10.93 -16.76
N ARG A 260 7.10 11.04 -17.14
CA ARG A 260 6.03 11.51 -16.26
C ARG A 260 5.00 10.41 -16.08
N THR A 261 4.58 10.18 -14.84
CA THR A 261 3.54 9.20 -14.52
C THR A 261 2.18 9.87 -14.37
N LEU A 262 1.10 9.09 -14.47
CA LEU A 262 -0.27 9.55 -14.23
C LEU A 262 -0.39 10.18 -12.83
N THR A 263 0.18 9.52 -11.82
CA THR A 263 0.22 10.02 -10.43
C THR A 263 0.99 11.33 -10.31
N GLY A 264 2.15 11.44 -10.96
CA GLY A 264 2.98 12.65 -10.96
C GLY A 264 2.27 13.84 -11.62
N THR A 265 1.61 13.63 -12.75
CA THR A 265 0.82 14.69 -13.42
C THR A 265 -0.27 15.23 -12.51
N LEU A 266 -1.04 14.35 -11.85
CA LEU A 266 -2.08 14.76 -10.90
C LEU A 266 -1.49 15.55 -9.72
N GLY A 267 -0.33 15.13 -9.21
CA GLY A 267 0.34 15.78 -8.09
C GLY A 267 0.86 17.18 -8.41
N ILE A 268 1.38 17.39 -9.64
CA ILE A 268 1.95 18.67 -10.05
C ILE A 268 0.85 19.66 -10.43
N GLU A 269 -0.05 19.26 -11.31
CA GLU A 269 -0.87 20.22 -12.05
C GLU A 269 -2.19 20.54 -11.35
N MET A 270 -2.76 19.62 -10.55
CA MET A 270 -4.11 19.83 -9.99
C MET A 270 -4.20 21.07 -9.10
N GLY A 271 -3.12 21.39 -8.35
CA GLY A 271 -3.10 22.55 -7.47
C GLY A 271 -2.99 23.89 -8.20
N GLU A 272 -2.64 23.90 -9.50
CA GLU A 272 -2.34 25.11 -10.27
C GLU A 272 -3.44 25.46 -11.27
N VAL A 273 -4.40 24.56 -11.50
CA VAL A 273 -5.38 24.67 -12.58
C VAL A 273 -6.70 25.29 -12.10
N ALA A 274 -7.27 26.16 -12.95
CA ALA A 274 -8.55 26.78 -12.69
C ALA A 274 -9.69 25.74 -12.71
N VAL A 275 -10.51 25.75 -11.64
CA VAL A 275 -11.68 24.86 -11.51
C VAL A 275 -12.66 25.10 -12.65
N GLY A 276 -13.09 24.01 -13.29
CA GLY A 276 -14.05 24.04 -14.42
C GLY A 276 -13.42 24.30 -15.79
N SER A 277 -12.09 24.44 -15.88
CA SER A 277 -11.38 24.46 -17.16
C SER A 277 -11.26 23.06 -17.80
N ASP A 278 -10.98 23.01 -19.11
CA ASP A 278 -10.73 21.74 -19.81
C ASP A 278 -9.52 21.01 -19.23
N HIS A 279 -8.49 21.73 -18.79
CA HIS A 279 -7.33 21.14 -18.10
C HIS A 279 -7.72 20.53 -16.75
N TYR A 280 -8.61 21.16 -15.99
CA TYR A 280 -9.15 20.58 -14.74
C TYR A 280 -9.86 19.26 -15.06
N SER A 281 -10.77 19.26 -16.04
CA SER A 281 -11.47 18.06 -16.46
C SER A 281 -10.53 16.98 -17.03
N ALA A 282 -9.46 17.37 -17.73
CA ALA A 282 -8.42 16.46 -18.22
C ALA A 282 -7.70 15.75 -17.09
N LEU A 283 -7.37 16.46 -16.00
CA LEU A 283 -6.75 15.84 -14.82
C LEU A 283 -7.71 14.89 -14.10
N PHE A 284 -9.00 15.21 -14.00
CA PHE A 284 -9.99 14.24 -13.51
C PHE A 284 -10.11 13.02 -14.44
N GLY A 285 -10.02 13.22 -15.76
CA GLY A 285 -9.91 12.15 -16.75
C GLY A 285 -8.69 11.26 -16.53
N VAL A 286 -7.51 11.84 -16.25
CA VAL A 286 -6.29 11.12 -15.86
C VAL A 286 -6.53 10.27 -14.60
N ALA A 287 -7.21 10.82 -13.60
CA ALA A 287 -7.55 10.11 -12.36
C ALA A 287 -8.51 8.94 -12.59
N VAL A 288 -9.50 9.09 -13.48
CA VAL A 288 -10.39 8.01 -13.92
C VAL A 288 -9.57 6.88 -14.56
N VAL A 289 -8.66 7.22 -15.48
CA VAL A 289 -7.83 6.22 -16.18
C VAL A 289 -6.92 5.49 -15.19
N LEU A 290 -6.27 6.22 -14.28
CA LEU A 290 -5.45 5.65 -13.22
C LEU A 290 -6.26 4.67 -12.36
N LEU A 291 -7.47 5.06 -11.95
CA LEU A 291 -8.37 4.21 -11.16
C LEU A 291 -8.84 2.97 -11.92
N VAL A 292 -9.08 3.08 -13.23
CA VAL A 292 -9.42 1.94 -14.09
C VAL A 292 -8.23 0.97 -14.19
N ILE A 293 -7.01 1.47 -14.39
CA ILE A 293 -5.80 0.65 -14.42
C ILE A 293 -5.63 -0.10 -13.09
N THR A 294 -5.75 0.59 -11.96
CA THR A 294 -5.61 -0.07 -10.64
C THR A 294 -6.73 -1.05 -10.37
N LEU A 295 -7.97 -0.73 -10.78
CA LEU A 295 -9.11 -1.65 -10.69
C LEU A 295 -8.86 -2.92 -11.49
N ILE A 296 -8.38 -2.82 -12.73
CA ILE A 296 -8.05 -3.97 -13.58
C ILE A 296 -7.00 -4.85 -12.90
N ILE A 297 -5.94 -4.26 -12.35
CA ILE A 297 -4.87 -4.99 -11.65
C ILE A 297 -5.43 -5.73 -10.43
N ASN A 298 -6.21 -5.03 -9.60
CA ASN A 298 -6.80 -5.61 -8.38
C ASN A 298 -7.82 -6.71 -8.68
N LEU A 299 -8.71 -6.50 -9.66
CA LEU A 299 -9.68 -7.52 -10.09
C LEU A 299 -8.98 -8.74 -10.70
N SER A 300 -7.92 -8.51 -11.49
CA SER A 300 -7.09 -9.58 -12.04
C SER A 300 -6.44 -10.39 -10.92
N ALA A 301 -5.96 -9.73 -9.86
CA ALA A 301 -5.44 -10.38 -8.65
C ALA A 301 -6.45 -11.36 -8.07
N VAL A 302 -7.66 -10.88 -7.80
CA VAL A 302 -8.72 -11.67 -7.19
C VAL A 302 -9.13 -12.83 -8.11
N ALA A 303 -9.25 -12.59 -9.41
CA ALA A 303 -9.60 -13.61 -10.40
C ALA A 303 -8.53 -14.72 -10.50
N ILE A 304 -7.26 -14.34 -10.59
CA ILE A 304 -6.12 -15.28 -10.64
C ILE A 304 -6.07 -16.12 -9.36
N LEU A 305 -6.19 -15.49 -8.19
CA LEU A 305 -6.17 -16.18 -6.91
C LEU A 305 -7.31 -17.17 -6.76
N ARG A 306 -8.50 -16.79 -7.21
CA ARG A 306 -9.66 -17.69 -7.20
C ARG A 306 -9.43 -18.89 -8.11
N HIS A 307 -8.88 -18.69 -9.30
CA HIS A 307 -8.59 -19.77 -10.24
C HIS A 307 -7.56 -20.76 -9.69
N LEU A 308 -6.50 -20.26 -9.04
CA LEU A 308 -5.45 -21.10 -8.45
C LEU A 308 -5.97 -21.96 -7.27
N HIS A 309 -6.93 -21.47 -6.49
CA HIS A 309 -7.57 -22.25 -5.42
C HIS A 309 -8.59 -23.27 -5.93
N GLU A 310 -9.34 -22.93 -6.99
CA GLU A 310 -10.31 -23.83 -7.63
C GLU A 310 -9.61 -25.01 -8.35
N GLY A 311 -8.43 -24.80 -8.93
CA GLY A 311 -7.62 -25.87 -9.55
C GLY A 311 -7.10 -26.94 -8.58
N ARG A 312 -7.03 -26.63 -7.28
CA ARG A 312 -6.54 -27.56 -6.22
C ARG A 312 -7.64 -28.29 -5.47
N THR A 313 -8.88 -27.79 -5.53
CA THR A 313 -10.08 -28.41 -4.94
C THR A 313 -10.95 -29.11 -5.98
N ALA A 314 -10.45 -29.26 -7.21
CA ALA A 314 -11.16 -29.94 -8.27
C ALA A 314 -11.46 -31.40 -7.86
N ARG A 315 -12.75 -31.66 -7.58
CA ARG A 315 -13.32 -33.01 -7.68
C ARG A 315 -12.92 -33.59 -9.04
N PRO A 316 -12.54 -34.88 -9.12
CA PRO A 316 -12.20 -35.50 -10.38
C PRO A 316 -13.39 -35.35 -11.33
N GLY A 317 -13.24 -34.59 -12.43
CA GLY A 317 -14.24 -34.56 -13.52
C GLY A 317 -14.62 -33.20 -14.13
N LYS A 318 -14.21 -32.04 -13.62
CA LYS A 318 -14.47 -30.76 -14.31
C LYS A 318 -13.30 -30.36 -15.21
N LYS A 319 -13.54 -30.34 -16.53
CA LYS A 319 -12.58 -29.85 -17.51
C LYS A 319 -12.32 -28.34 -17.27
N PRO A 320 -11.06 -27.89 -17.28
CA PRO A 320 -10.73 -26.47 -17.15
C PRO A 320 -11.34 -25.67 -18.32
N LEU A 321 -11.80 -24.45 -18.04
CA LEU A 321 -12.38 -23.51 -19.03
C LEU A 321 -11.38 -23.07 -20.10
N ILE A 322 -10.08 -23.15 -19.80
CA ILE A 322 -8.97 -22.92 -20.73
C ILE A 322 -8.24 -24.26 -20.93
N PRO A 323 -8.11 -24.76 -22.16
CA PRO A 323 -7.33 -25.96 -22.46
C PRO A 323 -5.87 -25.80 -22.01
N SER A 324 -5.27 -26.86 -21.45
CA SER A 324 -3.89 -26.85 -20.94
C SER A 324 -2.84 -26.40 -21.97
N HIS A 325 -3.05 -26.69 -23.25
CA HIS A 325 -2.17 -26.23 -24.33
C HIS A 325 -2.13 -24.68 -24.49
N ILE A 326 -3.23 -23.99 -24.16
CA ILE A 326 -3.31 -22.52 -24.22
C ILE A 326 -2.67 -21.91 -22.97
N SER A 327 -2.91 -22.48 -21.78
CA SER A 327 -2.27 -21.99 -20.54
C SER A 327 -0.75 -22.16 -20.58
N ASP A 328 -0.25 -23.28 -21.11
CA ASP A 328 1.18 -23.53 -21.24
C ASP A 328 1.82 -22.59 -22.26
N GLY A 329 1.12 -22.28 -23.36
CA GLY A 329 1.52 -21.26 -24.33
C GLY A 329 1.59 -19.86 -23.72
N ILE A 330 0.56 -19.44 -22.97
CA ILE A 330 0.54 -18.14 -22.28
C ILE A 330 1.65 -18.05 -21.23
N ILE A 331 1.85 -19.09 -20.41
CA ILE A 331 2.92 -19.12 -19.40
C ILE A 331 4.29 -19.02 -20.07
N THR A 332 4.49 -19.69 -21.21
CA THR A 332 5.75 -19.65 -21.97
C THR A 332 5.97 -18.26 -22.57
N ILE A 333 4.95 -17.64 -23.15
CA ILE A 333 5.00 -16.28 -23.70
C ILE A 333 5.27 -15.27 -22.58
N VAL A 334 4.62 -15.38 -21.43
CA VAL A 334 4.85 -14.49 -20.28
C VAL A 334 6.26 -14.67 -19.71
N LYS A 335 6.76 -15.90 -19.60
CA LYS A 335 8.15 -16.16 -19.20
C LYS A 335 9.15 -15.56 -20.19
N ALA A 336 8.90 -15.73 -21.49
CA ALA A 336 9.74 -15.15 -22.54
C ALA A 336 9.69 -13.63 -22.53
N ALA A 337 8.51 -13.02 -22.40
CA ALA A 337 8.34 -11.57 -22.31
C ALA A 337 8.99 -10.99 -21.06
N PHE A 338 8.85 -11.64 -19.90
CA PHE A 338 9.54 -11.25 -18.67
C PHE A 338 11.05 -11.34 -18.82
N LEU A 339 11.56 -12.41 -19.44
CA LEU A 339 13.00 -12.62 -19.64
C LEU A 339 13.58 -11.65 -20.68
N VAL A 340 12.83 -11.32 -21.72
CA VAL A 340 13.17 -10.29 -22.71
C VAL A 340 13.14 -8.91 -22.08
N LEU A 341 12.12 -8.58 -21.28
CA LEU A 341 12.05 -7.32 -20.54
C LEU A 341 13.20 -7.19 -19.53
N LEU A 342 13.52 -8.27 -18.81
CA LEU A 342 14.67 -8.35 -17.90
C LEU A 342 15.99 -8.11 -18.66
N LEU A 343 16.14 -8.72 -19.84
CA LEU A 343 17.30 -8.58 -20.70
C LEU A 343 17.44 -7.15 -21.23
N ILE A 344 16.34 -6.55 -21.66
CA ILE A 344 16.28 -5.16 -22.13
C ILE A 344 16.64 -4.20 -20.99
N LEU A 345 16.05 -4.39 -19.80
CA LEU A 345 16.38 -3.58 -18.63
C LEU A 345 17.85 -3.76 -18.22
N LEU A 346 18.41 -4.97 -18.32
CA LEU A 346 19.82 -5.23 -18.04
C LEU A 346 20.76 -4.52 -19.01
N LEU A 347 20.47 -4.64 -20.32
CA LEU A 347 21.23 -4.00 -21.39
C LEU A 347 21.12 -2.47 -21.36
N ALA A 348 20.00 -1.94 -20.87
CA ALA A 348 19.78 -0.51 -20.74
C ALA A 348 20.31 0.09 -19.43
N ALA A 349 20.28 -0.68 -18.32
CA ALA A 349 20.61 -0.18 -16.98
C ALA A 349 22.05 -0.23 -16.61
N THR A 350 22.81 -1.03 -17.34
CA THR A 350 24.19 -1.28 -16.99
C THR A 350 25.04 -1.01 -18.22
N PRO A 351 26.27 -0.52 -18.05
CA PRO A 351 27.21 -0.47 -19.14
C PRO A 351 27.25 -1.82 -19.86
N TRP A 352 27.33 -1.83 -21.18
CA TRP A 352 27.16 -3.04 -22.02
C TRP A 352 27.95 -4.27 -21.52
N TYR A 353 29.10 -4.06 -20.87
CA TYR A 353 29.93 -5.11 -20.28
C TYR A 353 29.31 -5.81 -19.05
N VAL A 354 28.49 -5.13 -18.23
CA VAL A 354 27.79 -5.73 -17.09
C VAL A 354 26.59 -6.55 -17.55
N ALA A 355 25.86 -6.07 -18.55
CA ALA A 355 24.79 -6.83 -19.19
C ALA A 355 25.35 -8.10 -19.84
N VAL A 356 26.47 -8.00 -20.54
CA VAL A 356 27.20 -9.15 -21.09
C VAL A 356 27.64 -10.10 -19.97
N LEU A 357 28.14 -9.60 -18.82
CA LEU A 357 28.50 -10.43 -17.68
C LEU A 357 27.29 -11.20 -17.13
N ILE A 358 26.14 -10.55 -16.97
CA ILE A 358 24.94 -11.18 -16.42
C ILE A 358 24.34 -12.19 -17.41
N ILE A 359 24.33 -11.88 -18.71
CA ILE A 359 23.91 -12.80 -19.76
C ILE A 359 24.85 -13.99 -19.85
N THR A 360 26.17 -13.78 -19.75
CA THR A 360 27.15 -14.86 -19.77
C THR A 360 27.08 -15.71 -18.51
N LEU A 361 26.85 -15.14 -17.32
CA LEU A 361 26.62 -15.89 -16.09
C LEU A 361 25.29 -16.66 -16.14
N ALA A 362 24.22 -16.07 -16.67
CA ALA A 362 22.93 -16.73 -16.84
C ALA A 362 22.99 -17.85 -17.91
N GLY A 363 23.71 -17.62 -19.00
CA GLY A 363 23.98 -18.62 -20.03
C GLY A 363 24.87 -19.75 -19.53
N ALA A 364 25.92 -19.41 -18.76
CA ALA A 364 26.79 -20.38 -18.08
C ALA A 364 26.00 -21.19 -17.04
N TRP A 365 25.05 -20.58 -16.34
CA TRP A 365 24.12 -21.27 -15.45
C TRP A 365 23.18 -22.20 -16.24
N TYR A 366 22.54 -21.71 -17.29
CA TYR A 366 21.58 -22.50 -18.08
C TYR A 366 22.22 -23.72 -18.74
N TYR A 367 23.40 -23.56 -19.34
CA TYR A 367 24.15 -24.67 -19.97
C TYR A 367 24.96 -25.49 -18.97
N GLY A 368 25.41 -24.89 -17.87
CA GLY A 368 26.24 -25.54 -16.85
C GLY A 368 25.46 -26.29 -15.78
N ARG A 369 24.16 -26.00 -15.58
CA ARG A 369 23.33 -26.64 -14.55
C ARG A 369 23.27 -28.16 -14.69
N ASP A 370 23.27 -28.67 -15.92
CA ASP A 370 23.15 -30.11 -16.19
C ASP A 370 24.48 -30.85 -15.92
N ARG A 371 25.59 -30.10 -15.74
CA ARG A 371 26.92 -30.64 -15.35
C ARG A 371 27.23 -30.46 -13.86
N LEU A 372 26.44 -29.71 -13.11
CA LEU A 372 26.66 -29.44 -11.69
C LEU A 372 26.05 -30.54 -10.82
N SER A 373 26.74 -30.92 -9.75
CA SER A 373 26.19 -31.88 -8.79
C SER A 373 25.02 -31.27 -8.00
N ARG A 374 24.12 -32.11 -7.49
CA ARG A 374 22.94 -31.67 -6.72
C ARG A 374 23.34 -30.75 -5.54
N GLY A 375 24.47 -31.04 -4.88
CA GLY A 375 24.98 -30.23 -3.77
C GLY A 375 25.58 -28.89 -4.20
N GLN A 376 26.17 -28.80 -5.39
CA GLN A 376 26.67 -27.53 -5.94
C GLN A 376 25.51 -26.60 -6.29
N ILE A 377 24.46 -27.13 -6.91
CA ILE A 377 23.24 -26.36 -7.22
C ILE A 377 22.61 -25.84 -5.92
N GLU A 378 22.51 -26.68 -4.88
CA GLU A 378 22.00 -26.26 -3.58
C GLU A 378 22.83 -25.12 -2.97
N THR A 379 24.17 -25.24 -3.00
CA THR A 379 25.06 -24.20 -2.45
C THR A 379 24.91 -22.86 -3.17
N ILE A 380 24.87 -22.87 -4.50
CA ILE A 380 24.71 -21.65 -5.30
C ILE A 380 23.33 -21.02 -5.05
N SER A 381 22.26 -21.83 -5.06
CA SER A 381 20.90 -21.34 -4.79
C SER A 381 20.77 -20.73 -3.39
N PHE A 382 21.36 -21.35 -2.37
CA PHE A 382 21.37 -20.79 -1.02
C PHE A 382 22.21 -19.52 -0.94
N GLY A 383 23.34 -19.46 -1.64
CA GLY A 383 24.15 -18.24 -1.75
C GLY A 383 23.34 -17.07 -2.33
N LEU A 384 22.59 -17.29 -3.41
CA LEU A 384 21.73 -16.28 -4.01
C LEU A 384 20.59 -15.85 -3.08
N ILE A 385 19.95 -16.79 -2.39
CA ILE A 385 18.87 -16.51 -1.43
C ILE A 385 19.39 -15.66 -0.26
N VAL A 386 20.56 -16.00 0.28
CA VAL A 386 21.23 -15.23 1.34
C VAL A 386 21.61 -13.84 0.83
N ALA A 387 22.16 -13.74 -0.38
CA ALA A 387 22.50 -12.46 -0.99
C ALA A 387 21.27 -11.55 -1.13
N SER A 388 20.12 -12.07 -1.56
CA SER A 388 18.87 -11.29 -1.63
C SER A 388 18.48 -10.73 -0.25
N ALA A 389 18.55 -11.53 0.81
CA ALA A 389 18.25 -11.06 2.17
C ALA A 389 19.24 -9.99 2.66
N ILE A 390 20.54 -10.16 2.37
CA ILE A 390 21.58 -9.20 2.71
C ILE A 390 21.37 -7.89 1.94
N ILE A 391 21.06 -7.94 0.64
CA ILE A 391 20.80 -6.76 -0.19
C ILE A 391 19.61 -5.96 0.36
N VAL A 392 18.49 -6.63 0.68
CA VAL A 392 17.32 -5.98 1.27
C VAL A 392 17.69 -5.27 2.59
N LEU A 393 18.46 -5.95 3.46
CA LEU A 393 18.90 -5.36 4.72
C LEU A 393 19.88 -4.20 4.52
N ALA A 394 20.79 -4.32 3.56
CA ALA A 394 21.75 -3.27 3.20
C ALA A 394 21.03 -2.02 2.70
N ILE A 395 20.01 -2.16 1.85
CA ILE A 395 19.19 -1.03 1.37
C ILE A 395 18.56 -0.29 2.55
N LEU A 396 17.95 -1.03 3.50
CA LEU A 396 17.38 -0.42 4.71
C LEU A 396 18.46 0.34 5.51
N ILE A 397 19.60 -0.29 5.75
CA ILE A 397 20.69 0.31 6.52
C ILE A 397 21.20 1.59 5.83
N ILE A 398 21.40 1.57 4.51
CA ILE A 398 21.86 2.74 3.75
C ILE A 398 20.87 3.90 3.86
N ILE A 399 19.57 3.63 3.70
CA ILE A 399 18.53 4.66 3.82
C ILE A 399 18.51 5.26 5.23
N LEU A 400 18.49 4.41 6.26
CA LEU A 400 18.47 4.88 7.65
C LEU A 400 19.74 5.63 8.01
N GLN A 401 20.90 5.12 7.60
CA GLN A 401 22.19 5.74 7.87
C GLN A 401 22.27 7.14 7.24
N ASP A 402 21.88 7.30 5.98
CA ASP A 402 21.90 8.60 5.29
C ASP A 402 21.00 9.62 6.00
N ILE A 403 19.77 9.23 6.34
CA ILE A 403 18.81 10.12 7.02
C ILE A 403 19.29 10.48 8.43
N ILE A 404 19.81 9.50 9.19
CA ILE A 404 20.24 9.72 10.57
C ILE A 404 21.51 10.57 10.61
N ILE A 405 22.53 10.25 9.83
CA ILE A 405 23.83 10.97 9.86
C ILE A 405 23.64 12.43 9.45
N ASN A 406 22.89 12.68 8.37
CA ASN A 406 22.71 14.04 7.86
C ASN A 406 21.59 14.80 8.60
N GLY A 407 20.63 14.09 9.22
CA GLY A 407 19.52 14.69 9.96
C GLY A 407 19.82 15.02 11.42
N LEU A 408 20.67 14.24 12.10
CA LEU A 408 21.00 14.47 13.51
C LEU A 408 21.57 15.87 13.79
N PRO A 409 22.49 16.43 12.95
CA PRO A 409 23.02 17.78 13.17
C PRO A 409 21.95 18.88 13.09
N ALA A 410 20.84 18.64 12.39
CA ALA A 410 19.73 19.58 12.29
C ALA A 410 18.82 19.57 13.52
N LEU A 411 18.88 18.53 14.36
CA LEU A 411 18.03 18.42 15.54
C LEU A 411 18.52 19.33 16.66
N SER A 412 17.88 20.50 16.76
CA SER A 412 18.00 21.39 17.90
C SER A 412 16.64 21.60 18.56
N TRP A 413 16.64 22.03 19.83
CA TRP A 413 15.38 22.40 20.50
C TRP A 413 14.66 23.53 19.75
N GLU A 414 15.41 24.46 19.17
CA GLU A 414 14.88 25.52 18.33
C GLU A 414 14.20 24.95 17.07
N PHE A 415 14.85 24.00 16.39
CA PHE A 415 14.29 23.35 15.22
C PHE A 415 12.98 22.62 15.51
N LEU A 416 12.84 22.00 16.68
CA LEU A 416 11.63 21.26 17.04
C LEU A 416 10.48 22.16 17.54
N THR A 417 10.77 23.33 18.10
CA THR A 417 9.78 24.16 18.81
C THR A 417 9.43 25.47 18.13
N GLN A 418 10.26 25.97 17.21
CA GLN A 418 9.99 27.21 16.48
C GLN A 418 9.20 26.97 15.18
N PRO A 419 8.49 27.99 14.68
CA PRO A 419 7.92 27.97 13.33
C PRO A 419 9.01 28.15 12.26
N PRO A 420 8.74 27.73 11.01
CA PRO A 420 9.68 27.90 9.90
C PRO A 420 9.84 29.38 9.53
N ARG A 421 11.05 29.75 9.10
CA ARG A 421 11.42 31.08 8.61
C ARG A 421 12.15 30.94 7.26
N ASP A 422 12.19 32.03 6.50
CA ASP A 422 12.80 32.07 5.15
C ASP A 422 12.43 30.88 4.27
N LEU A 423 11.12 30.67 4.04
CA LEU A 423 10.60 29.53 3.26
C LEU A 423 11.06 28.15 3.79
N GLY A 424 11.38 28.05 5.08
CA GLY A 424 11.85 26.83 5.73
C GLY A 424 13.36 26.57 5.56
N ARG A 425 14.15 27.53 5.08
CA ARG A 425 15.63 27.46 5.15
C ARG A 425 16.15 27.62 6.58
N GLU A 426 15.41 28.34 7.41
CA GLU A 426 15.76 28.63 8.81
C GLU A 426 14.54 28.42 9.72
N GLY A 427 14.76 28.52 11.03
CA GLY A 427 13.71 28.30 12.03
C GLY A 427 13.44 26.81 12.27
N GLY A 428 12.21 26.49 12.68
CA GLY A 428 11.83 25.12 13.06
C GLY A 428 10.65 24.56 12.30
N ILE A 429 10.21 23.37 12.70
CA ILE A 429 9.15 22.58 12.07
C ILE A 429 7.98 22.31 13.01
N PHE A 430 7.88 23.05 14.12
CA PHE A 430 6.87 22.81 15.15
C PHE A 430 5.43 22.78 14.62
N PRO A 431 4.98 23.75 13.79
CA PRO A 431 3.63 23.70 13.23
C PRO A 431 3.37 22.46 12.36
N ALA A 432 4.39 21.96 11.66
CA ALA A 432 4.29 20.77 10.83
C ALA A 432 4.17 19.49 11.67
N ILE A 433 4.88 19.39 12.80
CA ILE A 433 4.76 18.27 13.75
C ILE A 433 3.34 18.24 14.31
N VAL A 434 2.87 19.37 14.84
CA VAL A 434 1.55 19.48 15.48
C VAL A 434 0.43 19.23 14.46
N GLY A 435 0.50 19.83 13.28
CA GLY A 435 -0.52 19.62 12.25
C GLY A 435 -0.56 18.18 11.73
N THR A 436 0.58 17.49 11.63
CA THR A 436 0.61 16.04 11.33
C THR A 436 -0.13 15.24 12.41
N LEU A 437 0.11 15.55 13.70
CA LEU A 437 -0.58 14.89 14.81
C LEU A 437 -2.09 15.16 14.80
N TYR A 438 -2.52 16.39 14.50
CA TYR A 438 -3.95 16.73 14.39
C TYR A 438 -4.64 16.01 13.23
N LEU A 439 -4.00 15.95 12.06
CA LEU A 439 -4.52 15.22 10.90
C LEU A 439 -4.68 13.73 11.21
N VAL A 440 -3.65 13.10 11.77
CA VAL A 440 -3.66 11.68 12.10
C VAL A 440 -4.67 11.37 13.19
N THR A 441 -4.70 12.17 14.26
CA THR A 441 -5.65 11.97 15.36
C THR A 441 -7.09 12.08 14.89
N GLY A 442 -7.43 13.13 14.13
CA GLY A 442 -8.78 13.30 13.57
C GLY A 442 -9.16 12.19 12.59
N ALA A 443 -8.22 11.78 11.73
CA ALA A 443 -8.46 10.67 10.80
C ALA A 443 -8.80 9.36 11.52
N ILE A 444 -8.09 9.04 12.61
CA ILE A 444 -8.32 7.82 13.40
C ILE A 444 -9.60 7.90 14.22
N LEU A 445 -9.93 9.07 14.79
CA LEU A 445 -11.20 9.27 15.48
C LEU A 445 -12.41 8.97 14.60
N ILE A 446 -12.29 9.20 13.28
CA ILE A 446 -13.32 8.89 12.30
C ILE A 446 -13.22 7.43 11.83
N ALA A 447 -12.03 7.00 11.40
CA ALA A 447 -11.84 5.72 10.73
C ALA A 447 -11.94 4.51 11.67
N LEU A 448 -11.46 4.64 12.92
CA LEU A 448 -11.46 3.54 13.88
C LEU A 448 -12.87 3.03 14.23
N PRO A 449 -13.82 3.88 14.68
CA PRO A 449 -15.16 3.40 14.99
C PRO A 449 -15.90 2.86 13.77
N LEU A 450 -15.75 3.51 12.60
CA LEU A 450 -16.35 3.04 11.35
C LEU A 450 -15.77 1.69 10.90
N GLY A 451 -14.45 1.54 10.96
CA GLY A 451 -13.75 0.34 10.52
C GLY A 451 -14.00 -0.85 11.45
N VAL A 452 -13.95 -0.64 12.76
CA VAL A 452 -14.25 -1.69 13.75
C VAL A 452 -15.71 -2.11 13.66
N GLY A 453 -16.64 -1.15 13.56
CA GLY A 453 -18.07 -1.44 13.38
C GLY A 453 -18.36 -2.24 12.11
N ALA A 454 -17.74 -1.86 10.99
CA ALA A 454 -17.85 -2.57 9.73
C ALA A 454 -17.31 -4.01 9.83
N ALA A 455 -16.16 -4.20 10.46
CA ALA A 455 -15.57 -5.53 10.64
C ALA A 455 -16.42 -6.42 11.56
N ILE A 456 -16.96 -5.88 12.66
CA ILE A 456 -17.89 -6.62 13.54
C ILE A 456 -19.12 -7.08 12.75
N TYR A 457 -19.68 -6.22 11.89
CA TYR A 457 -20.80 -6.61 11.02
C TYR A 457 -20.43 -7.80 10.11
N LEU A 458 -19.30 -7.68 9.43
CA LEU A 458 -18.86 -8.61 8.39
C LEU A 458 -18.44 -9.97 8.93
N VAL A 459 -18.03 -10.04 10.20
CA VAL A 459 -17.63 -11.29 10.86
C VAL A 459 -18.77 -11.90 11.67
N GLU A 460 -19.46 -11.11 12.49
CA GLU A 460 -20.35 -11.65 13.52
C GLU A 460 -21.84 -11.62 13.11
N TYR A 461 -22.27 -10.67 12.27
CA TYR A 461 -23.69 -10.46 11.94
C TYR A 461 -24.11 -10.95 10.55
N THR A 462 -23.16 -11.33 9.69
CA THR A 462 -23.46 -11.79 8.33
C THR A 462 -23.00 -13.22 8.08
N ARG A 463 -23.81 -13.95 7.29
CA ARG A 463 -23.39 -15.19 6.64
C ARG A 463 -22.86 -14.85 5.25
N GLU A 464 -22.06 -15.73 4.64
CA GLU A 464 -21.52 -15.52 3.29
C GLU A 464 -22.65 -15.37 2.25
N GLY A 465 -23.03 -14.12 1.99
CA GLY A 465 -24.11 -13.75 1.07
C GLY A 465 -23.66 -12.71 0.05
N ARG A 466 -24.57 -12.35 -0.86
CA ARG A 466 -24.30 -11.34 -1.92
C ARG A 466 -23.91 -9.98 -1.33
N ILE A 467 -24.60 -9.54 -0.28
CA ILE A 467 -24.36 -8.24 0.38
C ILE A 467 -22.96 -8.21 1.01
N THR A 468 -22.60 -9.22 1.82
CA THR A 468 -21.26 -9.32 2.42
C THR A 468 -20.17 -9.34 1.37
N ARG A 469 -20.39 -10.03 0.24
CA ARG A 469 -19.44 -10.04 -0.88
C ARG A 469 -19.28 -8.66 -1.50
N ILE A 470 -20.39 -7.95 -1.75
CA ILE A 470 -20.36 -6.56 -2.28
C ILE A 470 -19.60 -5.65 -1.32
N ILE A 471 -19.86 -5.75 -0.01
CA ILE A 471 -19.17 -4.93 0.99
C ILE A 471 -17.68 -5.23 1.02
N ARG A 472 -17.29 -6.51 1.11
CA ARG A 472 -15.87 -6.90 1.07
C ARG A 472 -15.19 -6.45 -0.22
N THR A 473 -15.82 -6.66 -1.36
CA THR A 473 -15.32 -6.13 -2.64
C THR A 473 -15.18 -4.61 -2.59
N GLY A 474 -16.14 -3.87 -2.06
CA GLY A 474 -16.01 -2.41 -1.88
C GLY A 474 -14.82 -2.02 -1.00
N VAL A 475 -14.61 -2.72 0.12
CA VAL A 475 -13.43 -2.51 0.98
C VAL A 475 -12.13 -2.83 0.24
N ASP A 476 -12.11 -3.90 -0.55
CA ASP A 476 -10.96 -4.30 -1.37
C ASP A 476 -10.64 -3.28 -2.46
N LEU A 477 -11.68 -2.74 -3.11
CA LEU A 477 -11.55 -1.66 -4.09
C LEU A 477 -11.02 -0.39 -3.45
N LEU A 478 -11.54 -0.01 -2.29
CA LEU A 478 -11.08 1.17 -1.54
C LEU A 478 -9.61 1.03 -1.13
N ASN A 479 -9.17 -0.17 -0.72
CA ASN A 479 -7.77 -0.44 -0.41
C ASN A 479 -6.85 -0.39 -1.65
N GLY A 480 -7.41 -0.69 -2.82
CA GLY A 480 -6.71 -0.66 -4.11
C GLY A 480 -6.67 0.71 -4.79
N THR A 481 -7.38 1.70 -4.24
CA THR A 481 -7.43 3.07 -4.77
C THR A 481 -6.10 3.80 -4.49
N PRO A 482 -5.46 4.41 -5.50
CA PRO A 482 -4.27 5.24 -5.30
C PRO A 482 -4.50 6.39 -4.32
N SER A 483 -3.50 6.73 -3.50
CA SER A 483 -3.64 7.77 -2.47
C SER A 483 -3.96 9.16 -3.05
N ILE A 484 -3.44 9.48 -4.24
CA ILE A 484 -3.76 10.73 -4.96
C ILE A 484 -5.23 10.82 -5.35
N VAL A 485 -5.89 9.69 -5.65
CA VAL A 485 -7.31 9.65 -5.99
C VAL A 485 -8.18 10.03 -4.79
N PHE A 486 -7.78 9.64 -3.57
CA PHE A 486 -8.43 10.14 -2.35
C PHE A 486 -8.27 11.65 -2.22
N GLY A 487 -7.08 12.19 -2.49
CA GLY A 487 -6.82 13.64 -2.47
C GLY A 487 -7.70 14.40 -3.45
N LEU A 488 -7.84 13.91 -4.68
CA LEU A 488 -8.71 14.50 -5.70
C LEU A 488 -10.19 14.41 -5.34
N PHE A 489 -10.64 13.29 -4.81
CA PHE A 489 -12.00 13.16 -4.30
C PHE A 489 -12.26 14.13 -3.15
N GLY A 490 -11.35 14.21 -2.17
CA GLY A 490 -11.46 15.15 -1.06
C GLY A 490 -11.49 16.60 -1.55
N PHE A 491 -10.70 16.94 -2.58
CA PHE A 491 -10.71 18.25 -3.20
C PHE A 491 -12.06 18.53 -3.91
N ALA A 492 -12.49 17.68 -4.83
CA ALA A 492 -13.74 17.87 -5.56
C ALA A 492 -14.98 17.89 -4.66
N PHE A 493 -15.06 16.95 -3.72
CA PHE A 493 -16.25 16.78 -2.89
C PHE A 493 -16.22 17.68 -1.65
N ILE A 494 -15.16 17.63 -0.85
CA ILE A 494 -15.15 18.29 0.46
C ILE A 494 -14.76 19.76 0.31
N VAL A 495 -13.67 20.04 -0.38
CA VAL A 495 -13.16 21.42 -0.54
C VAL A 495 -14.11 22.23 -1.41
N LEU A 496 -14.47 21.72 -2.60
CA LEU A 496 -15.26 22.47 -3.58
C LEU A 496 -16.77 22.27 -3.39
N TYR A 497 -17.29 21.04 -3.48
CA TYR A 497 -18.74 20.81 -3.48
C TYR A 497 -19.42 21.11 -2.14
N LEU A 498 -18.80 20.77 -1.01
CA LEU A 498 -19.30 21.13 0.33
C LEU A 498 -18.88 22.54 0.77
N ASN A 499 -18.07 23.24 -0.03
CA ASN A 499 -17.55 24.57 0.26
C ASN A 499 -16.83 24.65 1.63
N ALA A 500 -16.14 23.57 2.02
CA ALA A 500 -15.39 23.53 3.28
C ALA A 500 -14.02 24.23 3.17
N GLY A 501 -13.57 24.54 1.95
CA GLY A 501 -12.24 25.08 1.70
C GLY A 501 -11.11 24.10 2.06
N VAL A 502 -9.87 24.50 1.76
CA VAL A 502 -8.69 23.74 2.19
C VAL A 502 -8.59 23.87 3.71
N SER A 503 -8.81 22.77 4.41
CA SER A 503 -9.07 22.76 5.85
C SER A 503 -8.61 21.47 6.53
N MET A 504 -8.29 21.55 7.82
CA MET A 504 -7.89 20.40 8.63
C MET A 504 -8.92 19.28 8.57
N ILE A 505 -10.22 19.59 8.69
CA ILE A 505 -11.30 18.61 8.66
C ILE A 505 -11.40 17.90 7.31
N ALA A 506 -11.18 18.61 6.20
CA ALA A 506 -11.17 18.00 4.87
C ALA A 506 -10.03 16.99 4.74
N GLY A 507 -8.84 17.31 5.26
CA GLY A 507 -7.71 16.36 5.33
C GLY A 507 -7.96 15.18 6.26
N GLN A 508 -8.54 15.41 7.44
CA GLN A 508 -8.88 14.36 8.39
C GLN A 508 -9.88 13.35 7.80
N ILE A 509 -10.95 13.83 7.16
CA ILE A 509 -11.92 12.96 6.49
C ILE A 509 -11.26 12.21 5.34
N THR A 510 -10.48 12.89 4.50
CA THR A 510 -9.82 12.26 3.34
C THR A 510 -8.83 11.17 3.78
N LEU A 511 -8.01 11.43 4.79
CA LEU A 511 -7.13 10.44 5.40
C LEU A 511 -7.90 9.31 6.07
N ALA A 512 -9.01 9.61 6.76
CA ALA A 512 -9.86 8.60 7.38
C ALA A 512 -10.38 7.60 6.34
N LEU A 513 -10.86 8.08 5.19
CA LEU A 513 -11.34 7.23 4.09
C LEU A 513 -10.22 6.35 3.52
N MET A 514 -8.99 6.86 3.44
CA MET A 514 -7.84 6.10 2.95
C MET A 514 -7.40 5.00 3.91
N VAL A 515 -7.42 5.21 5.23
CA VAL A 515 -6.99 4.20 6.21
C VAL A 515 -8.11 3.26 6.65
N LEU A 516 -9.37 3.61 6.38
CA LEU A 516 -10.54 2.81 6.70
C LEU A 516 -10.44 1.33 6.25
N PRO A 517 -10.03 1.00 5.01
CA PRO A 517 -9.93 -0.40 4.58
C PRO A 517 -8.92 -1.21 5.37
N THR A 518 -7.82 -0.58 5.77
CA THR A 518 -6.78 -1.22 6.57
C THR A 518 -7.34 -1.59 7.95
N ILE A 519 -8.03 -0.66 8.62
CA ILE A 519 -8.68 -0.91 9.92
C ILE A 519 -9.72 -2.03 9.82
N ILE A 520 -10.56 -2.02 8.77
CA ILE A 520 -11.58 -3.06 8.55
C ILE A 520 -10.90 -4.43 8.45
N ARG A 521 -9.90 -4.58 7.58
CA ARG A 521 -9.24 -5.88 7.34
C ARG A 521 -8.51 -6.40 8.57
N THR A 522 -7.72 -5.55 9.23
CA THR A 522 -6.99 -5.95 10.45
C THR A 522 -7.95 -6.32 11.59
N THR A 523 -9.09 -5.64 11.69
CA THR A 523 -10.11 -5.97 12.68
C THR A 523 -10.82 -7.28 12.32
N GLU A 524 -11.17 -7.50 11.06
CA GLU A 524 -11.76 -8.77 10.61
C GLU A 524 -10.86 -9.97 10.91
N GLU A 525 -9.57 -9.86 10.59
CA GLU A 525 -8.58 -10.91 10.87
C GLU A 525 -8.48 -11.20 12.37
N SER A 526 -8.43 -10.14 13.18
CA SER A 526 -8.38 -10.30 14.63
C SER A 526 -9.64 -10.98 15.19
N LEU A 527 -10.83 -10.64 14.70
CA LEU A 527 -12.08 -11.27 15.12
C LEU A 527 -12.16 -12.74 14.66
N LYS A 528 -11.77 -13.04 13.42
CA LYS A 528 -11.76 -14.40 12.86
C LYS A 528 -10.77 -15.34 13.55
N SER A 529 -9.72 -14.79 14.15
CA SER A 529 -8.73 -15.59 14.90
C SER A 529 -9.30 -16.25 16.17
N ILE A 530 -10.43 -15.74 16.68
CA ILE A 530 -11.07 -16.28 17.88
C ILE A 530 -11.77 -17.60 17.55
N PRO A 531 -11.59 -18.68 18.35
CA PRO A 531 -12.26 -19.96 18.11
C PRO A 531 -13.78 -19.86 18.10
N GLN A 532 -14.43 -20.61 17.21
CA GLN A 532 -15.89 -20.65 17.12
C GLN A 532 -16.55 -21.26 18.38
N SER A 533 -15.85 -22.18 19.05
CA SER A 533 -16.31 -22.82 20.30
C SER A 533 -16.59 -21.81 21.43
N LEU A 534 -15.85 -20.70 21.51
CA LEU A 534 -16.11 -19.65 22.50
C LEU A 534 -17.43 -18.92 22.23
N ARG A 535 -17.76 -18.70 20.95
CA ARG A 535 -19.02 -18.07 20.54
C ARG A 535 -20.20 -18.98 20.86
N GLU A 536 -20.09 -20.24 20.46
CA GLU A 536 -21.13 -21.25 20.69
C GLU A 536 -21.35 -21.50 22.19
N GLY A 537 -20.28 -21.56 22.98
CA GLY A 537 -20.36 -21.68 24.44
C GLY A 537 -21.07 -20.51 25.11
N SER A 538 -20.79 -19.27 24.69
CA SER A 538 -21.46 -18.09 25.23
C SER A 538 -22.96 -18.07 24.91
N LEU A 539 -23.32 -18.35 23.65
CA LEU A 539 -24.71 -18.43 23.21
C LEU A 539 -25.47 -19.58 23.91
N ALA A 540 -24.82 -20.72 24.16
CA ALA A 540 -25.39 -21.84 24.88
C ALA A 540 -25.71 -21.52 26.35
N LEU A 541 -24.99 -20.58 26.97
CA LEU A 541 -25.25 -20.06 28.31
C LEU A 541 -26.39 -19.02 28.35
N GLY A 542 -27.07 -18.78 27.22
CA GLY A 542 -28.18 -17.83 27.11
C GLY A 542 -27.74 -16.38 26.90
N ALA A 543 -26.46 -16.13 26.60
CA ALA A 543 -25.99 -14.80 26.26
C ALA A 543 -26.57 -14.35 24.91
N THR A 544 -26.87 -13.06 24.79
CA THR A 544 -27.26 -12.44 23.51
C THR A 544 -26.07 -12.36 22.56
N GLN A 545 -26.33 -12.16 21.26
CA GLN A 545 -25.25 -12.00 20.28
C GLN A 545 -24.35 -10.81 20.63
N TRP A 546 -24.94 -9.68 21.05
CA TRP A 546 -24.16 -8.52 21.48
C TRP A 546 -23.33 -8.79 22.75
N GLN A 547 -23.86 -9.52 23.73
CA GLN A 547 -23.07 -9.91 24.92
C GLN A 547 -21.91 -10.82 24.53
N THR A 548 -22.16 -11.79 23.65
CA THR A 548 -21.12 -12.67 23.11
C THR A 548 -20.03 -11.85 22.42
N ILE A 549 -20.40 -10.91 21.55
CA ILE A 549 -19.44 -10.05 20.84
C ILE A 549 -18.67 -9.18 21.83
N SER A 550 -19.36 -8.42 22.68
CA SER A 550 -18.73 -7.42 23.55
C SER A 550 -17.92 -8.00 24.71
N GLN A 551 -18.29 -9.17 25.23
CA GLN A 551 -17.67 -9.75 26.42
C GLN A 551 -16.77 -10.95 26.12
N VAL A 552 -17.01 -11.67 25.02
CA VAL A 552 -16.27 -12.92 24.70
C VAL A 552 -15.37 -12.74 23.48
N VAL A 553 -15.84 -12.05 22.43
CA VAL A 553 -15.08 -11.94 21.17
C VAL A 553 -14.16 -10.71 21.15
N ILE A 554 -14.67 -9.53 21.52
CA ILE A 554 -13.91 -8.28 21.44
C ILE A 554 -12.69 -8.30 22.37
N PRO A 555 -12.78 -8.65 23.67
CA PRO A 555 -11.63 -8.50 24.57
C PRO A 555 -10.38 -9.30 24.12
N PRO A 556 -10.50 -10.56 23.67
CA PRO A 556 -9.36 -11.28 23.09
C PRO A 556 -8.90 -10.72 21.73
N ALA A 557 -9.76 -10.04 20.98
CA ALA A 557 -9.43 -9.41 19.69
C ALA A 557 -8.82 -8.00 19.82
N VAL A 558 -8.99 -7.30 20.97
CA VAL A 558 -8.47 -5.93 21.18
C VAL A 558 -6.99 -5.78 20.77
N PRO A 559 -6.06 -6.70 21.10
CA PRO A 559 -4.66 -6.53 20.74
C PRO A 559 -4.42 -6.45 19.23
N GLY A 560 -5.16 -7.24 18.45
CA GLY A 560 -5.08 -7.19 16.98
C GLY A 560 -5.70 -5.92 16.41
N ILE A 561 -6.84 -5.48 16.97
CA ILE A 561 -7.51 -4.22 16.60
C ILE A 561 -6.59 -3.02 16.86
N VAL A 562 -5.97 -2.96 18.04
CA VAL A 562 -5.05 -1.90 18.42
C VAL A 562 -3.80 -1.90 17.54
N THR A 563 -3.27 -3.09 17.21
CA THR A 563 -2.15 -3.21 16.27
C THR A 563 -2.54 -2.62 14.90
N GLY A 564 -3.71 -3.00 14.36
CA GLY A 564 -4.21 -2.47 13.09
C GLY A 564 -4.45 -0.96 13.09
N ALA A 565 -4.96 -0.41 14.20
CA ALA A 565 -5.13 1.02 14.38
C ALA A 565 -3.79 1.77 14.34
N ILE A 566 -2.76 1.23 14.99
CA ILE A 566 -1.44 1.85 15.03
C ILE A 566 -0.71 1.76 13.68
N LEU A 567 -0.85 0.65 12.95
CA LEU A 567 -0.37 0.56 11.57
C LEU A 567 -1.03 1.62 10.68
N SER A 568 -2.34 1.86 10.90
CA SER A 568 -3.10 2.90 10.18
C SER A 568 -2.64 4.32 10.56
N ILE A 569 -2.28 4.57 11.82
CA ILE A 569 -1.67 5.83 12.30
C ILE A 569 -0.36 6.09 11.54
N GLY A 570 0.54 5.09 11.52
CA GLY A 570 1.83 5.23 10.82
C GLY A 570 1.67 5.50 9.33
N ARG A 571 0.71 4.81 8.68
CA ARG A 571 0.34 5.06 7.28
C ARG A 571 -0.20 6.48 7.09
N ALA A 572 -1.17 6.93 7.88
CA ALA A 572 -1.73 8.28 7.77
C ALA A 572 -0.68 9.37 7.99
N ALA A 573 0.23 9.19 8.95
CA ALA A 573 1.28 10.16 9.27
C ALA A 573 2.29 10.35 8.13
N GLY A 574 2.52 9.30 7.34
CA GLY A 574 3.48 9.29 6.23
C GLY A 574 2.90 9.66 4.86
N GLU A 575 1.59 9.89 4.74
CA GLU A 575 0.91 10.06 3.45
C GLU A 575 0.71 11.54 3.10
N THR A 576 1.29 11.96 1.97
CA THR A 576 1.20 13.36 1.48
C THR A 576 0.08 13.55 0.47
N ALA A 577 -0.12 12.60 -0.44
CA ALA A 577 -1.01 12.76 -1.58
C ALA A 577 -2.49 13.05 -1.20
N PRO A 578 -3.09 12.40 -0.19
CA PRO A 578 -4.48 12.67 0.19
C PRO A 578 -4.68 14.06 0.81
N ILE A 579 -3.64 14.62 1.43
CA ILE A 579 -3.73 15.89 2.16
C ILE A 579 -3.36 17.10 1.32
N MET A 580 -2.55 16.90 0.26
CA MET A 580 -1.93 17.96 -0.54
C MET A 580 -2.93 18.98 -1.10
N PHE A 581 -4.12 18.55 -1.50
CA PHE A 581 -5.17 19.41 -2.04
C PHE A 581 -6.30 19.69 -1.05
N THR A 582 -6.28 19.06 0.12
CA THR A 582 -7.44 19.05 1.03
C THR A 582 -7.20 19.82 2.31
N ALA A 583 -5.99 19.79 2.86
CA ALA A 583 -5.71 20.39 4.16
C ALA A 583 -4.41 21.17 4.25
N VAL A 584 -3.37 20.76 3.52
CA VAL A 584 -2.03 21.26 3.83
C VAL A 584 -1.64 22.52 3.07
N VAL A 585 -0.93 23.38 3.79
CA VAL A 585 -0.25 24.55 3.25
C VAL A 585 1.23 24.49 3.61
N PHE A 586 2.09 25.06 2.76
CA PHE A 586 3.54 24.91 2.93
C PHE A 586 4.09 25.66 4.15
N SER A 587 3.62 26.88 4.40
CA SER A 587 4.18 27.74 5.44
C SER A 587 3.09 28.57 6.10
N GLN A 588 2.84 28.27 7.37
CA GLN A 588 2.08 29.09 8.30
C GLN A 588 2.91 29.34 9.54
N ARG A 589 2.83 30.59 10.03
CA ARG A 589 3.58 31.00 11.24
C ARG A 589 2.87 30.59 12.53
N PHE A 590 1.56 30.35 12.49
CA PHE A 590 0.71 30.06 13.63
C PHE A 590 0.06 28.68 13.49
N LEU A 591 -0.33 28.11 14.63
CA LEU A 591 -1.13 26.88 14.65
C LEU A 591 -2.57 27.19 14.20
N PRO A 592 -3.30 26.20 13.64
CA PRO A 592 -4.72 26.37 13.32
C PRO A 592 -5.53 26.62 14.60
N ASP A 593 -6.38 27.64 14.59
CA ASP A 593 -7.30 27.95 15.70
C ASP A 593 -8.63 27.19 15.56
N SER A 594 -8.96 26.77 14.34
CA SER A 594 -10.20 26.07 13.97
C SER A 594 -9.94 24.81 13.15
N VAL A 595 -10.89 23.87 13.20
CA VAL A 595 -10.89 22.67 12.32
C VAL A 595 -11.10 23.01 10.83
N TYR A 596 -11.57 24.22 10.55
CA TYR A 596 -11.74 24.73 9.19
C TYR A 596 -10.49 25.44 8.66
N ASP A 597 -9.46 25.63 9.49
CA ASP A 597 -8.22 26.24 9.04
C ASP A 597 -7.32 25.18 8.36
N PRO A 598 -6.54 25.55 7.33
CA PRO A 598 -5.52 24.69 6.78
C PRO A 598 -4.38 24.49 7.78
N VAL A 599 -3.58 23.44 7.58
CA VAL A 599 -2.53 23.03 8.52
C VAL A 599 -1.21 22.75 7.84
N MET A 600 -0.10 22.77 8.59
CA MET A 600 1.17 22.25 8.09
C MET A 600 1.28 20.76 8.40
N ALA A 601 1.88 19.98 7.50
CA ALA A 601 2.22 18.58 7.78
C ALA A 601 3.67 18.29 7.38
N LEU A 602 4.36 17.50 8.20
CA LEU A 602 5.73 17.06 7.98
C LEU A 602 5.96 16.45 6.59
N PRO A 603 5.11 15.52 6.10
CA PRO A 603 5.37 14.90 4.80
C PRO A 603 5.24 15.90 3.64
N TYR A 604 4.34 16.87 3.72
CA TYR A 604 4.23 17.92 2.69
C TYR A 604 5.34 18.96 2.81
N HIS A 605 5.70 19.35 4.04
CA HIS A 605 6.80 20.28 4.29
C HIS A 605 8.13 19.73 3.76
N LEU A 606 8.43 18.45 4.02
CA LEU A 606 9.61 17.77 3.48
C LEU A 606 9.62 17.78 1.95
N PHE A 607 8.48 17.46 1.33
CA PHE A 607 8.36 17.48 -0.13
C PHE A 607 8.75 18.84 -0.71
N ILE A 608 8.14 19.93 -0.22
CA ILE A 608 8.42 21.27 -0.74
C ILE A 608 9.87 21.71 -0.44
N LEU A 609 10.41 21.39 0.75
CA LEU A 609 11.83 21.66 1.05
C LEU A 609 12.78 20.93 0.11
N ALA A 610 12.43 19.70 -0.28
CA ALA A 610 13.22 18.88 -1.17
C ALA A 610 13.19 19.41 -2.62
N THR A 611 12.02 19.78 -3.13
CA THR A 611 11.81 20.08 -4.55
C THR A 611 11.85 21.58 -4.90
N ASN A 612 11.35 22.45 -4.03
CA ASN A 612 11.12 23.87 -4.36
C ASN A 612 12.04 24.84 -3.61
N VAL A 613 12.75 24.39 -2.57
CA VAL A 613 13.59 25.27 -1.74
C VAL A 613 15.08 24.90 -1.87
N PRO A 614 15.85 25.56 -2.76
CA PRO A 614 17.29 25.42 -2.80
C PRO A 614 17.94 25.92 -1.49
N GLY A 615 19.07 25.31 -1.11
CA GLY A 615 19.86 25.74 0.05
C GLY A 615 19.35 25.28 1.42
N SER A 616 18.19 24.62 1.52
CA SER A 616 17.62 24.16 2.81
C SER A 616 18.18 22.83 3.33
N ALA A 617 19.36 22.38 2.90
CA ALA A 617 19.88 21.01 3.05
C ALA A 617 19.73 20.45 4.49
N THR A 618 20.16 21.22 5.49
CA THR A 618 20.06 20.86 6.91
C THR A 618 18.61 20.61 7.33
N ASN A 619 17.69 21.51 6.99
CA ASN A 619 16.28 21.41 7.40
C ASN A 619 15.52 20.29 6.68
N LYS A 620 15.85 19.97 5.41
CA LYS A 620 15.26 18.82 4.69
C LYS A 620 15.59 17.52 5.41
N TYR A 621 16.88 17.29 5.72
CA TYR A 621 17.32 16.10 6.44
C TYR A 621 16.76 16.04 7.88
N GLY A 622 16.73 17.17 8.58
CA GLY A 622 16.09 17.27 9.90
C GLY A 622 14.61 16.90 9.88
N THR A 623 13.86 17.40 8.89
CA THR A 623 12.43 17.10 8.73
C THR A 623 12.21 15.63 8.38
N ALA A 624 13.02 15.06 7.48
CA ALA A 624 12.98 13.64 7.14
C ALA A 624 13.23 12.75 8.36
N LEU A 625 14.23 13.10 9.20
CA LEU A 625 14.53 12.37 10.42
C LEU A 625 13.40 12.47 11.44
N VAL A 626 12.82 13.66 11.67
CA VAL A 626 11.70 13.82 12.60
C VAL A 626 10.46 13.05 12.14
N LEU A 627 10.14 13.11 10.84
CA LEU A 627 9.05 12.33 10.26
C LEU A 627 9.28 10.82 10.42
N LEU A 628 10.49 10.35 10.16
CA LEU A 628 10.88 8.95 10.35
C LEU A 628 10.74 8.54 11.82
N LEU A 629 11.28 9.33 12.76
CA LEU A 629 11.20 9.06 14.21
C LEU A 629 9.74 9.04 14.71
N LEU A 630 8.90 9.94 14.21
CA LEU A 630 7.48 10.00 14.55
C LEU A 630 6.76 8.72 14.11
N VAL A 631 6.97 8.29 12.86
CA VAL A 631 6.33 7.08 12.33
C VAL A 631 6.87 5.83 13.01
N VAL A 632 8.19 5.70 13.14
CA VAL A 632 8.83 4.57 13.85
C VAL A 632 8.39 4.53 15.31
N GLY A 633 8.22 5.69 15.96
CA GLY A 633 7.68 5.80 17.31
C GLY A 633 6.30 5.17 17.44
N PHE A 634 5.39 5.43 16.48
CA PHE A 634 4.09 4.76 16.43
C PHE A 634 4.22 3.24 16.28
N TYR A 635 5.06 2.76 15.36
CA TYR A 635 5.30 1.32 15.18
C TYR A 635 5.86 0.64 16.44
N ALA A 636 6.82 1.28 17.11
CA ALA A 636 7.42 0.76 18.33
C ALA A 636 6.37 0.62 19.46
N VAL A 637 5.49 1.62 19.62
CA VAL A 637 4.37 1.57 20.56
C VAL A 637 3.42 0.41 20.22
N ALA A 638 3.14 0.15 18.94
CA ALA A 638 2.35 -1.01 18.51
C ALA A 638 2.95 -2.34 18.97
N ILE A 639 4.25 -2.51 18.76
CA ILE A 639 4.98 -3.73 19.12
C ILE A 639 4.98 -3.93 20.65
N LEU A 640 5.20 -2.86 21.42
CA LEU A 640 5.18 -2.91 22.88
C LEU A 640 3.79 -3.26 23.42
N ILE A 641 2.73 -2.67 22.87
CA ILE A 641 1.35 -2.98 23.28
C ILE A 641 1.01 -4.44 22.94
N ARG A 642 1.30 -4.89 21.71
CA ARG A 642 1.06 -6.27 21.28
C ARG A 642 1.75 -7.28 22.21
N THR A 643 3.01 -7.05 22.52
CA THR A 643 3.78 -7.94 23.41
C THR A 643 3.28 -7.94 24.84
N HIS A 644 2.82 -6.80 25.37
CA HIS A 644 2.21 -6.71 26.69
C HIS A 644 0.92 -7.54 26.78
N PHE A 645 0.01 -7.40 25.82
CA PHE A 645 -1.25 -8.16 25.81
C PHE A 645 -1.05 -9.65 25.56
N GLN A 646 -0.11 -10.04 24.69
CA GLN A 646 0.19 -11.47 24.46
C GLN A 646 0.72 -12.18 25.71
N LYS A 647 1.48 -11.48 26.56
CA LYS A 647 1.92 -12.03 27.86
C LYS A 647 0.74 -12.23 28.82
N LYS A 648 -0.20 -11.28 28.84
CA LYS A 648 -1.39 -11.33 29.71
C LYS A 648 -2.42 -12.40 29.32
N ILE A 649 -2.45 -12.82 28.06
CA ILE A 649 -3.35 -13.90 27.59
C ILE A 649 -2.75 -15.29 27.85
N ARG A 650 -1.42 -15.39 27.95
CA ARG A 650 -0.72 -16.66 28.23
C ARG A 650 -0.55 -16.98 29.72
N GLY A 651 -0.75 -16.00 30.60
CA GLY A 651 -0.77 -16.17 32.05
C GLY A 651 -2.19 -16.02 32.57
#